data_AF-A0A4S8MNI7-F1
#
_entry.id   AF-A0A4S8MNI7-F1
#
_cell.length_a   1.000
_cell.length_b   1.000
_cell.length_c   1.000
_cell.angle_alpha   90.00
_cell.angle_beta   90.00
_cell.angle_gamma   90.00
#
_symmetry.space_group_name_H-M   'P 1'
#
loop_
_entity.id
_entity.type
_entity.pdbx_description
1 polymer ?
#
loop_
_entity_poly.entity_id
_entity_poly.type
_entity_poly.pdbx_seq_one_letter_code
_entity_poly.pdbx_strand_id
1 'polypeptide(L)'
;MAGAIIPLSIIVHGELPYFDRVTELSCKPHDRPVDVRAMLANVRSIRTEGMALFLVSPPLKTQEVVQGRMVHHGETLGTWSEHLYSVMSNPSASDNFYGEVKASQNVAGGRYALWSQSPLGETAPVCLGSEYQLTTVNCIAIPAVAAGRTKRLLDSPAESAPKKAKTDAFPASDCADIVILDDNARERVIQKARHHLACIKDSVSGNDLSQPNKKFSLVYPSMNPSVLGSSSFETRKGDDQVFRWKFRGRSSLGRDILPALRRFHSHDLTVKYLLSGTFGAGLTHLVVAAAVSLLSEGVPIVFLPSHHQRQNNSVLLLRDAILLALSTKQKLLDDWAAKLFDACQWSIQGLVKLCRVLATKNIRLVFIILELDKAPPDLFQLYDDMSTSHVLCYTVDPNSDMLRAREYMLRQDTFFLNGGLGEDEVDGWWAQLIAETGVQITRDDRVLISETTGNVPYFLEVLFQTVKKEGHFQKSQLGMQTPDIHSLLSGFMQKIFLDPSLQSSQSIAKKLCAAALSSGRADGSLSLIDRRFLMKDINDRWGCINLYALEALQRYSHELEDFNRYMDVCQWVTSIPRISGNTVMLGFGLEYFVTQELGRIGLELSTEQKKLKIPAGLPLISLPRGGRPESIIQSGIYIPWEYNHRCVDCVVVHFDEKAKKIWVVPIQISLVKRKELHSDSRTLFFEADWELWHQAILQRRNWGLDWHFVWIINCRRSRSITIDEADDRPRHLEHVVPVVKISQVIGDSLTRLSMS
;
A
#
# COMPACT_ATOMS: atom_id res chain seq x y z
N MET A 1 43.90 9.43 -30.05
CA MET A 1 42.73 9.19 -30.93
C MET A 1 42.00 10.51 -31.08
N ALA A 2 42.02 11.09 -32.29
CA ALA A 2 41.28 12.30 -32.60
C ALA A 2 39.79 11.96 -32.67
N GLY A 3 38.95 12.63 -31.88
CA GLY A 3 37.50 12.43 -31.91
C GLY A 3 36.94 12.81 -33.28
N ALA A 4 36.13 11.92 -33.87
CA ALA A 4 35.45 12.20 -35.12
C ALA A 4 34.50 13.38 -34.95
N ILE A 5 34.64 14.39 -35.81
CA ILE A 5 33.79 15.58 -35.87
C ILE A 5 32.64 15.27 -36.82
N ILE A 6 31.40 15.38 -36.34
CA ILE A 6 30.18 15.12 -37.10
C ILE A 6 29.66 16.47 -37.65
N PRO A 7 29.65 16.70 -38.98
CA PRO A 7 29.12 17.93 -39.57
C PRO A 7 27.60 17.85 -39.77
N LEU A 8 26.90 18.95 -39.50
CA LEU A 8 25.44 19.11 -39.71
C LEU A 8 25.18 20.36 -40.56
N SER A 9 24.30 20.27 -41.58
CA SER A 9 24.00 21.33 -42.58
C SER A 9 22.53 21.79 -42.49
N ILE A 10 22.22 23.07 -42.78
CA ILE A 10 20.86 23.67 -42.65
C ILE A 10 20.40 24.34 -43.97
N ILE A 11 19.18 24.03 -44.41
CA ILE A 11 18.41 24.74 -45.47
C ILE A 11 16.94 24.84 -45.00
N VAL A 12 16.29 26.00 -45.21
CA VAL A 12 14.96 26.34 -44.67
C VAL A 12 13.84 26.10 -45.69
N HIS A 13 12.80 25.33 -45.34
CA HIS A 13 11.54 25.28 -46.10
C HIS A 13 10.29 25.00 -45.24
N GLY A 14 9.27 25.87 -45.37
CA GLY A 14 7.82 25.54 -45.44
C GLY A 14 7.03 25.11 -44.20
N GLU A 15 5.74 25.47 -44.16
CA GLU A 15 4.72 25.06 -43.18
C GLU A 15 4.30 23.58 -43.37
N LEU A 16 4.15 22.82 -42.26
CA LEU A 16 3.54 21.48 -42.27
C LEU A 16 2.04 21.58 -41.93
N PRO A 17 1.14 20.74 -42.49
CA PRO A 17 -0.30 20.90 -42.35
C PRO A 17 -0.87 20.79 -40.93
N TYR A 18 -0.11 20.26 -39.97
CA TYR A 18 -0.59 19.94 -38.61
C TYR A 18 0.28 20.48 -37.48
N PHE A 19 1.38 21.20 -37.78
CA PHE A 19 2.33 21.66 -36.75
C PHE A 19 2.83 23.06 -37.05
N ASP A 20 2.61 23.98 -36.10
CA ASP A 20 2.86 25.41 -36.31
C ASP A 20 4.36 25.80 -36.24
N ARG A 21 5.23 25.00 -35.59
CA ARG A 21 6.69 25.29 -35.53
C ARG A 21 7.54 24.04 -35.34
N VAL A 22 8.54 23.88 -36.19
CA VAL A 22 9.67 22.95 -36.02
C VAL A 22 10.93 23.79 -35.79
N THR A 23 11.74 23.47 -34.78
CA THR A 23 13.01 24.17 -34.49
C THR A 23 14.15 23.16 -34.50
N GLU A 24 15.17 23.42 -35.33
CA GLU A 24 16.39 22.62 -35.43
C GLU A 24 17.62 23.49 -35.11
N LEU A 25 18.72 22.92 -34.60
CA LEU A 25 19.89 23.63 -34.02
C LEU A 25 21.25 23.14 -34.58
N SER A 26 22.23 24.03 -34.86
CA SER A 26 23.66 23.65 -35.00
C SER A 26 24.72 24.80 -34.89
N CYS A 27 26.02 24.45 -34.67
CA CYS A 27 27.22 25.30 -34.42
C CYS A 27 28.34 25.17 -35.51
N LYS A 28 29.49 25.87 -35.40
CA LYS A 28 30.56 25.93 -36.42
C LYS A 28 31.75 24.94 -36.22
N PRO A 29 32.58 24.67 -37.26
CA PRO A 29 33.54 23.55 -37.32
C PRO A 29 34.75 23.60 -36.38
N HIS A 30 34.93 24.68 -35.62
CA HIS A 30 36.05 24.85 -34.68
C HIS A 30 35.58 25.06 -33.24
N ASP A 31 34.27 24.94 -33.01
CA ASP A 31 33.68 25.10 -31.69
C ASP A 31 33.96 23.84 -30.86
N ARG A 32 34.38 24.02 -29.61
CA ARG A 32 34.81 22.91 -28.75
C ARG A 32 33.58 22.16 -28.22
N PRO A 33 33.68 20.89 -27.77
CA PRO A 33 32.56 20.13 -27.20
C PRO A 33 31.82 20.83 -26.04
N VAL A 34 32.48 21.77 -25.37
CA VAL A 34 31.91 22.65 -24.33
C VAL A 34 30.85 23.60 -24.91
N ASP A 35 30.95 23.98 -26.18
CA ASP A 35 30.05 24.93 -26.86
C ASP A 35 28.72 24.27 -27.29
N VAL A 36 28.72 22.97 -27.60
CA VAL A 36 27.47 22.20 -27.89
C VAL A 36 26.63 22.05 -26.63
N ARG A 37 27.25 21.81 -25.45
CA ARG A 37 26.54 21.81 -24.16
C ARG A 37 25.99 23.19 -23.80
N ALA A 38 26.72 24.26 -24.09
CA ALA A 38 26.26 25.64 -23.89
C ALA A 38 25.11 26.02 -24.86
N MET A 39 25.15 25.56 -26.12
CA MET A 39 24.07 25.78 -27.09
C MET A 39 22.80 25.00 -26.73
N LEU A 40 22.92 23.75 -26.29
CA LEU A 40 21.80 22.96 -25.75
C LEU A 40 21.27 23.54 -24.41
N ALA A 41 22.13 24.18 -23.62
CA ALA A 41 21.69 24.95 -22.45
C ALA A 41 20.92 26.22 -22.85
N ASN A 42 21.20 26.83 -24.00
CA ASN A 42 20.40 27.92 -24.56
C ASN A 42 19.04 27.42 -25.11
N VAL A 43 18.93 26.17 -25.55
CA VAL A 43 17.63 25.54 -25.89
C VAL A 43 16.72 25.41 -24.66
N ARG A 44 17.28 25.37 -23.43
CA ARG A 44 16.46 25.47 -22.20
C ARG A 44 15.69 26.79 -22.08
N SER A 45 16.00 27.81 -22.89
CA SER A 45 15.15 29.02 -22.98
C SER A 45 13.88 28.79 -23.80
N ILE A 46 13.82 27.73 -24.62
CA ILE A 46 12.57 27.20 -25.14
C ILE A 46 11.98 26.36 -24.01
N ARG A 47 10.83 26.76 -23.47
CA ARG A 47 10.12 25.95 -22.47
C ARG A 47 9.80 24.59 -23.10
N THR A 48 10.57 23.56 -22.77
CA THR A 48 10.36 22.17 -23.21
C THR A 48 9.29 21.46 -22.40
N GLU A 49 8.67 22.13 -21.43
CA GLU A 49 7.51 21.62 -20.70
C GLU A 49 6.39 21.32 -21.68
N GLY A 50 6.15 20.02 -21.91
CA GLY A 50 5.14 19.54 -22.84
C GLY A 50 5.60 19.45 -24.30
N MET A 51 6.88 19.20 -24.60
CA MET A 51 7.31 18.76 -25.93
C MET A 51 7.96 17.37 -25.91
N ALA A 52 7.68 16.55 -26.92
CA ALA A 52 8.36 15.29 -27.21
C ALA A 52 9.43 15.52 -28.29
N LEU A 53 10.62 14.94 -28.15
CA LEU A 53 11.69 15.05 -29.15
C LEU A 53 11.99 13.68 -29.77
N PHE A 54 12.19 13.67 -31.08
CA PHE A 54 12.53 12.48 -31.85
C PHE A 54 13.86 12.68 -32.55
N LEU A 55 14.76 11.71 -32.38
CA LEU A 55 16.01 11.65 -33.14
C LEU A 55 15.88 10.57 -34.22
N VAL A 56 16.13 10.95 -35.48
CA VAL A 56 15.96 10.06 -36.64
C VAL A 56 17.28 9.89 -37.37
N SER A 57 17.67 8.63 -37.62
CA SER A 57 18.88 8.26 -38.35
C SER A 57 18.63 7.10 -39.33
N PRO A 58 19.06 7.20 -40.62
CA PRO A 58 19.72 8.36 -41.24
C PRO A 58 18.78 9.57 -41.41
N PRO A 59 19.30 10.78 -41.72
CA PRO A 59 18.48 11.96 -42.00
C PRO A 59 17.47 11.70 -43.11
N LEU A 60 16.21 12.03 -42.87
CA LEU A 60 15.19 11.97 -43.90
C LEU A 60 15.32 13.18 -44.83
N LYS A 61 15.15 12.97 -46.15
CA LYS A 61 15.03 14.10 -47.10
C LYS A 61 13.66 14.77 -46.91
N THR A 62 13.61 16.10 -46.97
CA THR A 62 12.40 16.90 -46.68
C THR A 62 11.16 16.48 -47.49
N GLN A 63 11.34 16.02 -48.74
CA GLN A 63 10.22 15.52 -49.56
C GLN A 63 9.65 14.17 -49.07
N GLU A 64 10.46 13.31 -48.46
CA GLU A 64 10.04 12.00 -47.92
C GLU A 64 9.27 12.17 -46.59
N VAL A 65 9.57 13.21 -45.82
CA VAL A 65 8.87 13.56 -44.57
C VAL A 65 7.41 13.96 -44.83
N VAL A 66 7.15 14.64 -45.94
CA VAL A 66 5.83 15.23 -46.26
C VAL A 66 4.93 14.28 -47.06
N GLN A 67 5.51 13.36 -47.85
CA GLN A 67 4.73 12.55 -48.82
C GLN A 67 4.97 11.03 -48.75
N GLY A 68 5.83 10.53 -47.86
CA GLY A 68 6.14 9.11 -47.76
C GLY A 68 5.02 8.29 -47.09
N ARG A 69 4.52 7.26 -47.78
CA ARG A 69 3.66 6.22 -47.20
C ARG A 69 4.52 5.22 -46.40
N MET A 70 4.17 4.98 -45.13
CA MET A 70 4.91 4.07 -44.25
C MET A 70 4.08 2.85 -43.84
N VAL A 71 4.74 1.75 -43.48
CA VAL A 71 4.06 0.56 -42.95
C VAL A 71 4.53 0.30 -41.52
N HIS A 72 3.61 0.35 -40.55
CA HIS A 72 3.86 0.02 -39.14
C HIS A 72 2.93 -1.12 -38.70
N HIS A 73 3.51 -2.22 -38.19
CA HIS A 73 2.75 -3.43 -37.83
C HIS A 73 1.79 -3.96 -38.91
N GLY A 74 2.10 -3.73 -40.19
CA GLY A 74 1.27 -4.17 -41.32
C GLY A 74 0.22 -3.16 -41.79
N GLU A 75 0.06 -2.03 -41.10
CA GLU A 75 -0.84 -0.94 -41.50
C GLU A 75 -0.08 0.13 -42.30
N THR A 76 -0.66 0.58 -43.42
CA THR A 76 -0.06 1.65 -44.24
C THR A 76 -0.54 3.01 -43.74
N LEU A 77 0.36 3.78 -43.15
CA LEU A 77 0.11 5.16 -42.71
C LEU A 77 0.44 6.14 -43.86
N GLY A 78 -0.37 7.18 -44.00
CA GLY A 78 -0.32 8.14 -45.10
C GLY A 78 0.81 9.16 -45.00
N THR A 79 1.28 9.47 -43.78
CA THR A 79 2.35 10.47 -43.52
C THR A 79 3.20 10.16 -42.28
N TRP A 80 4.40 10.76 -42.17
CA TRP A 80 5.25 10.69 -40.97
C TRP A 80 4.58 11.25 -39.70
N SER A 81 3.75 12.29 -39.86
CA SER A 81 2.98 12.89 -38.78
C SER A 81 2.00 11.90 -38.15
N GLU A 82 1.32 11.09 -38.97
CA GLU A 82 0.39 10.05 -38.50
C GLU A 82 1.13 8.94 -37.75
N HIS A 83 2.33 8.58 -38.20
CA HIS A 83 3.16 7.58 -37.53
C HIS A 83 3.68 8.04 -36.17
N LEU A 84 4.27 9.24 -36.10
CA LEU A 84 4.74 9.80 -34.82
C LEU A 84 3.58 9.96 -33.85
N TYR A 85 2.39 10.33 -34.34
CA TYR A 85 1.19 10.36 -33.54
C TYR A 85 0.76 8.97 -33.04
N SER A 86 0.75 7.95 -33.90
CA SER A 86 0.45 6.56 -33.52
C SER A 86 1.37 6.05 -32.41
N VAL A 87 2.68 6.35 -32.51
CA VAL A 87 3.67 6.02 -31.48
C VAL A 87 3.37 6.74 -30.16
N MET A 88 3.04 8.04 -30.19
CA MET A 88 2.68 8.81 -28.98
C MET A 88 1.33 8.39 -28.38
N SER A 89 0.43 7.84 -29.20
CA SER A 89 -0.91 7.40 -28.77
C SER A 89 -0.87 6.04 -28.09
N ASN A 90 0.25 5.33 -28.13
CA ASN A 90 0.39 4.00 -27.54
C ASN A 90 0.74 4.13 -26.04
N PRO A 91 -0.16 3.74 -25.11
CA PRO A 91 0.05 3.87 -23.66
C PRO A 91 1.18 2.98 -23.11
N SER A 92 1.73 2.07 -23.92
CA SER A 92 2.89 1.23 -23.56
C SER A 92 4.25 1.85 -23.94
N ALA A 93 4.26 3.00 -24.61
CA ALA A 93 5.48 3.75 -24.92
C ALA A 93 5.92 4.63 -23.73
N SER A 94 6.31 4.01 -22.61
CA SER A 94 7.06 4.69 -21.56
C SER A 94 8.58 4.58 -21.80
N ASP A 95 9.33 5.48 -21.15
CA ASP A 95 10.71 5.90 -21.42
C ASP A 95 11.64 4.92 -22.17
N ASN A 96 12.20 5.41 -23.28
CA ASN A 96 13.15 4.77 -24.21
C ASN A 96 12.53 3.73 -25.18
N PHE A 97 11.62 4.18 -26.04
CA PHE A 97 11.13 3.38 -27.16
C PHE A 97 12.13 3.38 -28.33
N TYR A 98 12.50 2.18 -28.81
CA TYR A 98 13.31 1.96 -30.01
C TYR A 98 12.46 1.25 -31.07
N GLY A 99 12.25 1.91 -32.21
CA GLY A 99 11.50 1.35 -33.34
C GLY A 99 12.39 1.15 -34.57
N GLU A 100 12.17 0.05 -35.30
CA GLU A 100 12.77 -0.20 -36.62
C GLU A 100 11.66 -0.23 -37.67
N VAL A 101 11.77 0.59 -38.72
CA VAL A 101 10.79 0.63 -39.82
C VAL A 101 11.33 -0.14 -41.02
N LYS A 102 10.56 -1.11 -41.51
CA LYS A 102 10.81 -1.77 -42.80
C LYS A 102 10.13 -0.98 -43.91
N ALA A 103 10.90 -0.53 -44.89
CA ALA A 103 10.40 0.29 -45.98
C ALA A 103 9.54 -0.49 -46.98
N SER A 104 8.54 0.19 -47.57
CA SER A 104 8.01 -0.19 -48.88
C SER A 104 9.01 0.23 -49.98
N GLN A 105 8.91 -0.38 -51.16
CA GLN A 105 9.97 -0.59 -52.16
C GLN A 105 10.82 0.60 -52.65
N ASN A 106 10.71 1.84 -52.14
CA ASN A 106 11.50 2.99 -52.60
C ASN A 106 11.97 3.97 -51.49
N VAL A 107 11.98 3.60 -50.20
CA VAL A 107 12.51 4.45 -49.12
C VAL A 107 13.59 3.69 -48.34
N ALA A 108 14.66 4.36 -47.90
CA ALA A 108 15.67 3.74 -47.04
C ALA A 108 15.07 3.45 -45.65
N GLY A 109 15.22 2.22 -45.13
CA GLY A 109 14.80 1.90 -43.76
C GLY A 109 15.55 2.77 -42.75
N GLY A 110 14.83 3.32 -41.77
CA GLY A 110 15.38 4.20 -40.73
C GLY A 110 15.07 3.71 -39.32
N ARG A 111 15.92 4.07 -38.36
CA ARG A 111 15.70 3.85 -36.93
C ARG A 111 15.41 5.18 -36.24
N TYR A 112 14.49 5.16 -35.28
CA TYR A 112 14.18 6.35 -34.47
C TYR A 112 14.08 5.99 -32.98
N ALA A 113 14.37 6.99 -32.14
CA ALA A 113 14.20 6.92 -30.69
C ALA A 113 13.28 8.05 -30.22
N LEU A 114 12.28 7.71 -29.41
CA LEU A 114 11.37 8.66 -28.75
C LEU A 114 11.99 9.12 -27.43
N TRP A 115 12.07 10.43 -27.21
CA TRP A 115 12.64 11.01 -25.99
C TRP A 115 11.60 11.76 -25.16
N SER A 116 11.50 11.35 -23.89
CA SER A 116 10.65 11.95 -22.86
C SER A 116 11.51 12.12 -21.59
N GLN A 117 11.63 13.37 -21.13
CA GLN A 117 11.92 13.77 -19.73
C GLN A 117 13.34 13.68 -19.10
N SER A 118 14.43 13.30 -19.77
CA SER A 118 15.81 13.39 -19.20
C SER A 118 16.62 14.62 -19.69
N PRO A 119 17.81 14.96 -19.14
CA PRO A 119 18.70 15.98 -19.72
C PRO A 119 19.50 15.47 -20.93
N LEU A 120 19.47 16.17 -22.07
CA LEU A 120 20.01 15.73 -23.37
C LEU A 120 21.52 15.40 -23.36
N GLY A 121 22.28 15.95 -22.39
CA GLY A 121 23.72 15.78 -22.26
C GLY A 121 24.19 14.45 -21.66
N GLU A 122 23.28 13.67 -21.07
CA GLU A 122 23.60 12.38 -20.41
C GLU A 122 23.28 11.17 -21.30
N THR A 123 22.32 11.29 -22.24
CA THR A 123 21.82 10.19 -23.09
C THR A 123 22.37 10.20 -24.52
N ALA A 124 22.78 11.35 -25.05
CA ALA A 124 23.35 11.45 -26.41
C ALA A 124 24.55 10.50 -26.68
N PRO A 125 25.47 10.23 -25.73
CA PRO A 125 26.59 9.30 -25.97
C PRO A 125 26.18 7.84 -26.14
N VAL A 126 25.01 7.44 -25.60
CA VAL A 126 24.55 6.04 -25.58
C VAL A 126 23.92 5.64 -26.92
N CYS A 127 23.21 6.56 -27.58
CA CYS A 127 22.65 6.36 -28.93
C CYS A 127 23.72 6.40 -30.04
N LEU A 128 24.88 6.99 -29.76
CA LEU A 128 26.03 7.10 -30.67
C LEU A 128 27.08 6.00 -30.40
N GLY A 129 26.67 4.89 -29.78
CA GLY A 129 27.52 3.76 -29.40
C GLY A 129 28.46 3.28 -30.51
N SER A 130 29.65 2.87 -30.09
CA SER A 130 30.94 2.81 -30.80
C SER A 130 31.06 1.95 -32.07
N GLU A 131 29.99 1.41 -32.63
CA GLU A 131 30.07 0.44 -33.74
C GLU A 131 29.57 0.95 -35.10
N TYR A 132 29.00 2.16 -35.17
CA TYR A 132 28.49 2.69 -36.44
C TYR A 132 28.96 4.13 -36.66
N GLN A 133 29.69 4.35 -37.76
CA GLN A 133 30.09 5.68 -38.23
C GLN A 133 28.85 6.44 -38.73
N LEU A 134 28.12 7.07 -37.81
CA LEU A 134 26.97 7.93 -38.14
C LEU A 134 27.45 9.35 -38.42
N THR A 135 27.18 9.86 -39.62
CA THR A 135 27.67 11.17 -40.08
C THR A 135 26.67 12.32 -39.91
N THR A 136 25.38 12.07 -39.63
CA THR A 136 24.30 13.10 -39.54
C THR A 136 23.02 12.54 -38.88
N VAL A 137 22.25 13.34 -38.11
CA VAL A 137 20.98 12.96 -37.44
C VAL A 137 19.97 14.14 -37.49
N ASN A 138 18.67 13.87 -37.69
CA ASN A 138 17.61 14.90 -37.60
C ASN A 138 16.96 14.91 -36.21
N CYS A 139 16.56 16.09 -35.71
CA CYS A 139 15.81 16.25 -34.47
C CYS A 139 14.44 16.89 -34.72
N ILE A 140 13.36 16.24 -34.27
CA ILE A 140 11.98 16.72 -34.45
C ILE A 140 11.36 16.98 -33.07
N ALA A 141 10.91 18.21 -32.81
CA ALA A 141 10.20 18.59 -31.59
C ALA A 141 8.69 18.69 -31.83
N ILE A 142 7.87 18.04 -31.00
CA ILE A 142 6.41 18.03 -31.11
C ILE A 142 5.75 18.50 -29.80
N PRO A 143 4.83 19.48 -29.82
CA PRO A 143 4.06 19.87 -28.64
C PRO A 143 3.05 18.78 -28.21
N ALA A 144 3.03 18.44 -26.93
CA ALA A 144 2.16 17.42 -26.32
C ALA A 144 0.65 17.75 -26.40
N VAL A 145 0.29 19.02 -26.63
CA VAL A 145 -1.12 19.48 -26.68
C VAL A 145 -1.87 18.95 -27.92
N ALA A 146 -1.15 18.50 -28.96
CA ALA A 146 -1.76 18.00 -30.20
C ALA A 146 -2.43 16.61 -30.05
N ALA A 147 -2.06 15.80 -29.04
CA ALA A 147 -2.52 14.41 -28.88
C ALA A 147 -4.00 14.24 -28.43
N GLY A 148 -4.69 15.34 -28.08
CA GLY A 148 -6.03 15.29 -27.49
C GLY A 148 -7.20 15.70 -28.38
N ARG A 149 -6.98 16.20 -29.61
CA ARG A 149 -8.04 16.91 -30.38
C ARG A 149 -8.15 16.50 -31.86
N THR A 150 -8.38 15.23 -32.19
CA THR A 150 -8.75 14.87 -33.59
C THR A 150 -9.50 13.54 -33.74
N LYS A 151 -10.42 13.19 -32.82
CA LYS A 151 -11.28 12.00 -33.01
C LYS A 151 -12.50 12.23 -33.93
N ARG A 152 -12.54 13.31 -34.71
CA ARG A 152 -13.61 13.61 -35.68
C ARG A 152 -13.01 14.31 -36.89
N LEU A 153 -12.50 13.58 -37.87
CA LEU A 153 -12.22 14.07 -39.23
C LEU A 153 -11.77 12.93 -40.14
N LEU A 154 -12.55 11.84 -40.18
CA LEU A 154 -12.45 10.81 -41.22
C LEU A 154 -13.88 10.37 -41.56
N ASP A 155 -14.63 11.28 -42.17
CA ASP A 155 -15.80 10.99 -43.01
C ASP A 155 -15.99 12.23 -43.93
N SER A 156 -16.11 12.01 -45.24
CA SER A 156 -16.36 13.03 -46.28
C SER A 156 -17.38 12.47 -47.29
N PRO A 157 -17.90 13.24 -48.26
CA PRO A 157 -18.78 14.40 -48.15
C PRO A 157 -20.05 14.26 -49.03
N ALA A 158 -21.12 15.02 -48.76
CA ALA A 158 -22.12 15.39 -49.79
C ALA A 158 -22.96 16.62 -49.36
N GLU A 159 -22.91 17.67 -50.22
CA GLU A 159 -23.93 18.65 -50.65
C GLU A 159 -25.14 18.98 -49.73
N SER A 160 -25.65 20.22 -49.55
CA SER A 160 -25.51 21.53 -50.20
C SER A 160 -26.24 22.65 -49.39
N ALA A 161 -25.74 23.88 -49.51
CA ALA A 161 -26.41 25.19 -49.37
C ALA A 161 -26.85 25.77 -47.98
N PRO A 162 -26.93 27.12 -47.84
CA PRO A 162 -26.43 27.82 -46.65
C PRO A 162 -27.53 28.38 -45.73
N LYS A 163 -27.25 28.55 -44.43
CA LYS A 163 -27.87 29.60 -43.60
C LYS A 163 -27.14 29.86 -42.26
N LYS A 164 -26.68 31.12 -42.17
CA LYS A 164 -26.52 32.02 -41.02
C LYS A 164 -25.59 31.61 -39.86
N ALA A 165 -24.60 32.49 -39.68
CA ALA A 165 -23.67 32.57 -38.57
C ALA A 165 -24.33 32.39 -37.20
N LYS A 166 -23.89 31.36 -36.48
CA LYS A 166 -23.97 31.27 -35.03
C LYS A 166 -22.54 31.21 -34.51
N THR A 167 -22.23 32.15 -33.63
CA THR A 167 -21.07 32.19 -32.75
C THR A 167 -20.77 30.81 -32.17
N ASP A 168 -19.52 30.37 -32.33
CA ASP A 168 -19.00 29.10 -31.83
C ASP A 168 -19.14 29.02 -30.30
N ALA A 169 -20.19 28.34 -29.86
CA ALA A 169 -20.29 27.83 -28.50
C ALA A 169 -19.46 26.55 -28.42
N PHE A 170 -18.52 26.52 -27.47
CA PHE A 170 -17.89 25.28 -27.00
C PHE A 170 -18.98 24.26 -26.64
N PRO A 171 -18.75 22.94 -26.84
CA PRO A 171 -19.74 21.94 -26.50
C PRO A 171 -20.03 22.02 -25.00
N ALA A 172 -21.31 22.19 -24.66
CA ALA A 172 -21.80 22.16 -23.30
C ALA A 172 -21.35 20.86 -22.64
N SER A 173 -20.45 21.00 -21.67
CA SER A 173 -20.12 19.97 -20.69
C SER A 173 -21.40 19.58 -19.93
N ASP A 174 -21.51 18.32 -19.53
CA ASP A 174 -22.58 17.72 -18.70
C ASP A 174 -22.80 18.39 -17.31
N CYS A 175 -22.36 19.64 -17.11
CA CYS A 175 -22.50 20.46 -15.90
C CYS A 175 -23.77 21.34 -15.86
N ALA A 176 -24.64 21.27 -16.87
CA ALA A 176 -25.79 22.19 -16.99
C ALA A 176 -26.80 22.10 -15.82
N ASP A 177 -26.83 20.99 -15.08
CA ASP A 177 -27.77 20.76 -13.96
C ASP A 177 -27.26 21.27 -12.59
N ILE A 178 -26.05 21.83 -12.49
CA ILE A 178 -25.37 22.07 -11.20
C ILE A 178 -25.52 23.52 -10.69
N VAL A 179 -26.10 24.41 -11.48
CA VAL A 179 -26.14 25.83 -11.13
C VAL A 179 -27.32 26.17 -10.22
N ILE A 180 -27.05 26.38 -8.93
CA ILE A 180 -27.99 27.05 -8.02
C ILE A 180 -28.07 28.54 -8.42
N LEU A 181 -28.99 28.88 -9.32
CA LEU A 181 -29.32 30.26 -9.72
C LEU A 181 -30.26 30.96 -8.73
N ASP A 182 -30.97 30.20 -7.91
CA ASP A 182 -31.91 30.74 -6.92
C ASP A 182 -31.16 31.32 -5.71
N ASP A 183 -31.29 32.63 -5.50
CA ASP A 183 -30.69 33.33 -4.35
C ASP A 183 -31.17 32.75 -3.01
N ASN A 184 -32.41 32.26 -2.92
CA ASN A 184 -32.89 31.60 -1.71
C ASN A 184 -32.18 30.27 -1.45
N ALA A 185 -31.86 29.52 -2.50
CA ALA A 185 -31.07 28.29 -2.39
C ALA A 185 -29.60 28.59 -2.02
N ARG A 186 -29.01 29.66 -2.57
CA ARG A 186 -27.66 30.13 -2.18
C ARG A 186 -27.63 30.50 -0.70
N GLU A 187 -28.57 31.30 -0.24
CA GLU A 187 -28.67 31.71 1.17
C GLU A 187 -28.90 30.51 2.09
N ARG A 188 -29.74 29.54 1.70
CA ARG A 188 -29.91 28.29 2.47
C ARG A 188 -28.59 27.53 2.65
N VAL A 189 -27.75 27.43 1.61
CA VAL A 189 -26.43 26.77 1.71
C VAL A 189 -25.48 27.57 2.61
N ILE A 190 -25.47 28.91 2.50
CA ILE A 190 -24.67 29.80 3.37
C ILE A 190 -25.09 29.62 4.84
N GLN A 191 -26.39 29.63 5.13
CA GLN A 191 -26.91 29.43 6.49
C GLN A 191 -26.58 28.04 7.01
N LYS A 192 -26.66 26.99 6.16
CA LYS A 192 -26.20 25.65 6.50
C LYS A 192 -24.71 25.64 6.89
N ALA A 193 -23.85 26.35 6.17
CA ALA A 193 -22.43 26.43 6.49
C ALA A 193 -22.15 27.16 7.81
N ARG A 194 -22.91 28.22 8.12
CA ARG A 194 -22.84 28.93 9.42
C ARG A 194 -23.29 28.03 10.57
N HIS A 195 -24.45 27.38 10.42
CA HIS A 195 -24.98 26.45 11.42
C HIS A 195 -24.02 25.29 11.67
N HIS A 196 -23.49 24.67 10.61
CA HIS A 196 -22.55 23.55 10.73
C HIS A 196 -21.27 23.94 11.46
N LEU A 197 -20.71 25.13 11.19
CA LEU A 197 -19.54 25.64 11.93
C LEU A 197 -19.87 25.92 13.40
N ALA A 198 -21.05 26.47 13.70
CA ALA A 198 -21.48 26.69 15.08
C ALA A 198 -21.52 25.36 15.84
N CYS A 199 -22.11 24.31 15.25
CA CYS A 199 -22.11 22.98 15.84
C CYS A 199 -20.70 22.40 16.03
N ILE A 200 -19.76 22.67 15.10
CA ILE A 200 -18.34 22.29 15.27
C ILE A 200 -17.74 22.98 16.49
N LYS A 201 -17.88 24.30 16.61
CA LYS A 201 -17.37 25.08 17.74
C LYS A 201 -17.91 24.57 19.07
N ASP A 202 -19.20 24.30 19.13
CA ASP A 202 -19.85 23.77 20.33
C ASP A 202 -19.33 22.38 20.70
N SER A 203 -19.02 21.54 19.71
CA SER A 203 -18.50 20.19 19.97
C SER A 203 -17.07 20.14 20.53
N VAL A 204 -16.29 21.23 20.38
CA VAL A 204 -14.88 21.31 20.79
C VAL A 204 -14.66 22.28 21.97
N SER A 205 -15.63 23.13 22.31
CA SER A 205 -15.48 24.16 23.35
C SER A 205 -15.01 23.56 24.69
N GLY A 206 -13.85 24.02 25.19
CA GLY A 206 -13.23 23.56 26.44
C GLY A 206 -12.60 22.15 26.39
N ASN A 207 -12.56 21.51 25.21
CA ASN A 207 -12.09 20.14 25.04
C ASN A 207 -10.71 20.08 24.39
N ASP A 208 -9.75 19.50 25.10
CA ASP A 208 -8.47 19.12 24.54
C ASP A 208 -8.58 17.74 23.87
N LEU A 209 -8.74 17.74 22.54
CA LEU A 209 -8.86 16.53 21.72
C LEU A 209 -7.59 15.66 21.74
N SER A 210 -6.49 16.11 22.35
CA SER A 210 -5.29 15.30 22.51
C SER A 210 -5.33 14.36 23.72
N GLN A 211 -6.31 14.51 24.62
CA GLN A 211 -6.38 13.77 25.88
C GLN A 211 -6.91 12.33 25.71
N PRO A 212 -6.08 11.29 25.91
CA PRO A 212 -6.47 9.92 25.53
C PRO A 212 -7.56 9.28 26.39
N ASN A 213 -7.71 9.77 27.61
CA ASN A 213 -8.74 9.36 28.55
C ASN A 213 -10.12 9.98 28.28
N LYS A 214 -10.22 10.94 27.35
CA LYS A 214 -11.49 11.61 27.03
C LYS A 214 -12.11 11.09 25.74
N LYS A 215 -13.44 10.99 25.77
CA LYS A 215 -14.29 10.66 24.63
C LYS A 215 -15.08 11.89 24.22
N PHE A 216 -15.19 12.08 22.92
CA PHE A 216 -15.81 13.24 22.31
C PHE A 216 -16.85 12.80 21.30
N SER A 217 -17.97 13.53 21.24
CA SER A 217 -18.94 13.41 20.14
C SER A 217 -18.76 14.62 19.24
N LEU A 218 -17.91 14.46 18.23
CA LEU A 218 -17.48 15.54 17.35
C LEU A 218 -18.43 15.66 16.17
N VAL A 219 -18.61 16.88 15.67
CA VAL A 219 -19.27 17.12 14.39
C VAL A 219 -18.31 16.79 13.25
N TYR A 220 -18.77 16.05 12.26
CA TYR A 220 -17.95 15.71 11.10
C TYR A 220 -17.66 16.98 10.26
N PRO A 221 -16.42 17.24 9.80
CA PRO A 221 -16.00 18.49 9.15
C PRO A 221 -16.43 18.58 7.67
N SER A 222 -17.59 18.03 7.31
CA SER A 222 -18.18 18.13 5.96
C SER A 222 -19.69 18.31 6.03
N MET A 223 -20.22 19.21 5.20
CA MET A 223 -21.66 19.39 5.01
C MET A 223 -22.32 18.27 4.19
N ASN A 224 -21.51 17.39 3.58
CA ASN A 224 -21.92 16.25 2.76
C ASN A 224 -21.24 14.96 3.24
N PRO A 225 -21.68 14.36 4.35
CA PRO A 225 -21.05 13.18 4.94
C PRO A 225 -21.58 11.85 4.38
N SER A 226 -22.56 11.88 3.48
CA SER A 226 -23.11 10.70 2.78
C SER A 226 -22.08 9.89 1.99
N VAL A 227 -20.85 10.41 1.84
CA VAL A 227 -19.71 9.73 1.16
C VAL A 227 -19.07 8.66 2.04
N LEU A 228 -19.33 8.66 3.35
CA LEU A 228 -18.73 7.72 4.29
C LEU A 228 -19.72 6.59 4.53
N GLY A 229 -19.33 5.35 4.20
CA GLY A 229 -20.16 4.17 4.40
C GLY A 229 -20.82 4.13 5.78
N SER A 230 -22.10 3.71 5.81
CA SER A 230 -23.12 3.98 6.83
C SER A 230 -22.87 3.39 8.23
N SER A 231 -21.76 2.69 8.50
CA SER A 231 -21.65 1.78 9.65
C SER A 231 -21.03 2.38 10.92
N SER A 232 -20.35 3.53 10.85
CA SER A 232 -19.57 4.09 11.99
C SER A 232 -20.09 5.42 12.53
N PHE A 233 -21.21 5.93 12.00
CA PHE A 233 -21.78 7.21 12.42
C PHE A 233 -23.06 6.99 13.22
N GLU A 234 -23.20 7.69 14.34
CA GLU A 234 -24.47 7.73 15.06
C GLU A 234 -25.45 8.53 14.20
N THR A 235 -26.44 7.84 13.66
CA THR A 235 -27.49 8.43 12.83
C THR A 235 -28.33 9.43 13.62
N ARG A 236 -28.60 10.56 12.97
CA ARG A 236 -29.65 11.58 13.20
C ARG A 236 -30.51 11.33 14.45
N LYS A 237 -30.19 12.01 15.55
CA LYS A 237 -31.17 12.28 16.62
C LYS A 237 -31.30 13.79 16.78
N GLY A 238 -32.44 14.34 16.37
CA GLY A 238 -32.81 15.75 16.54
C GLY A 238 -32.84 16.57 15.24
N ASP A 239 -33.43 17.76 15.34
CA ASP A 239 -33.69 18.72 14.25
C ASP A 239 -32.42 19.28 13.57
N ASP A 240 -31.24 19.10 14.15
CA ASP A 240 -30.00 19.77 13.73
C ASP A 240 -29.36 19.23 12.43
N GLN A 241 -29.82 18.12 11.83
CA GLN A 241 -29.30 17.57 10.55
C GLN A 241 -27.76 17.36 10.41
N VAL A 242 -26.96 17.61 11.45
CA VAL A 242 -25.49 17.48 11.44
C VAL A 242 -25.05 16.07 11.85
N PHE A 243 -24.01 15.56 11.19
CA PHE A 243 -23.47 14.23 11.46
C PHE A 243 -22.41 14.29 12.57
N ARG A 244 -22.58 13.42 13.58
CA ARG A 244 -21.64 13.29 14.69
C ARG A 244 -20.98 11.93 14.69
N TRP A 245 -19.75 11.89 15.20
CA TRP A 245 -18.97 10.67 15.33
C TRP A 245 -18.23 10.65 16.66
N LYS A 246 -18.04 9.44 17.18
CA LYS A 246 -17.33 9.23 18.44
C LYS A 246 -15.83 9.25 18.17
N PHE A 247 -15.14 10.23 18.73
CA PHE A 247 -13.70 10.34 18.71
C PHE A 247 -13.16 10.16 20.12
N ARG A 248 -12.01 9.54 20.23
CA ARG A 248 -11.27 9.45 21.48
C ARG A 248 -9.97 10.19 21.31
N GLY A 249 -9.61 10.98 22.32
CA GLY A 249 -8.40 11.78 22.22
C GLY A 249 -7.17 10.93 22.01
N ARG A 250 -6.16 11.52 21.40
CA ARG A 250 -4.90 10.85 21.08
C ARG A 250 -3.74 11.81 21.17
N SER A 251 -2.66 11.37 21.81
CA SER A 251 -1.50 12.23 22.08
C SER A 251 -0.81 12.66 20.77
N SER A 252 -0.79 11.80 19.76
CA SER A 252 -0.25 12.09 18.42
C SER A 252 -0.98 13.25 17.71
N LEU A 253 -2.26 13.49 18.03
CA LEU A 253 -3.00 14.64 17.50
C LEU A 253 -2.39 15.96 18.00
N GLY A 254 -2.19 16.05 19.31
CA GLY A 254 -1.71 17.26 19.98
C GLY A 254 -0.20 17.48 19.84
N ARG A 255 0.58 16.39 19.80
CA ARG A 255 2.04 16.44 19.71
C ARG A 255 2.55 16.67 18.29
N ASP A 256 1.95 16.01 17.30
CA ASP A 256 2.54 15.88 15.97
C ASP A 256 1.71 16.61 14.90
N ILE A 257 0.41 16.29 14.78
CA ILE A 257 -0.41 16.77 13.64
C ILE A 257 -0.85 18.24 13.80
N LEU A 258 -1.47 18.61 14.93
CA LEU A 258 -1.98 19.98 15.13
C LEU A 258 -0.86 21.03 15.13
N PRO A 259 0.27 20.84 15.84
CA PRO A 259 1.36 21.82 15.82
C PRO A 259 1.93 22.01 14.42
N ALA A 260 2.09 20.93 13.64
CA ALA A 260 2.58 21.01 12.27
C ALA A 260 1.63 21.84 11.39
N LEU A 261 0.32 21.56 11.41
CA LEU A 261 -0.66 22.29 10.60
C LEU A 261 -0.75 23.77 10.99
N ARG A 262 -0.75 24.10 12.28
CA ARG A 262 -0.73 25.50 12.75
C ARG A 262 0.53 26.22 12.30
N ARG A 263 1.70 25.57 12.44
CA ARG A 263 2.97 26.10 11.94
C ARG A 263 2.87 26.36 10.44
N PHE A 264 2.43 25.39 9.64
CA PHE A 264 2.33 25.56 8.19
C PHE A 264 1.37 26.67 7.81
N HIS A 265 0.23 26.81 8.48
CA HIS A 265 -0.75 27.89 8.26
C HIS A 265 -0.20 29.30 8.56
N SER A 266 0.77 29.42 9.46
CA SER A 266 1.42 30.69 9.80
C SER A 266 2.52 31.17 8.83
N HIS A 267 3.02 30.32 7.92
CA HIS A 267 4.11 30.66 6.99
C HIS A 267 3.60 31.05 5.59
N ASP A 268 4.21 32.00 4.88
CA ASP A 268 3.69 32.46 3.57
C ASP A 268 3.96 31.50 2.37
N LEU A 269 4.66 30.39 2.59
CA LEU A 269 5.04 29.46 1.52
C LEU A 269 3.97 28.39 1.27
N THR A 270 3.93 27.84 0.05
CA THR A 270 3.13 26.63 -0.22
C THR A 270 3.76 25.46 0.53
N VAL A 271 2.97 24.78 1.37
CA VAL A 271 3.44 23.61 2.12
C VAL A 271 2.60 22.40 1.77
N LYS A 272 3.27 21.29 1.48
CA LYS A 272 2.64 19.98 1.26
C LYS A 272 3.00 19.09 2.45
N TYR A 273 1.99 18.69 3.23
CA TYR A 273 2.13 17.82 4.38
C TYR A 273 1.52 16.46 4.09
N LEU A 274 2.37 15.46 3.92
CA LEU A 274 1.95 14.10 3.62
C LEU A 274 1.77 13.32 4.92
N LEU A 275 0.62 12.66 5.06
CA LEU A 275 0.30 11.81 6.19
C LEU A 275 0.15 10.35 5.71
N SER A 276 0.84 9.42 6.38
CA SER A 276 0.65 7.99 6.17
C SER A 276 0.77 7.23 7.48
N GLY A 277 0.55 5.92 7.49
CA GLY A 277 0.67 5.15 8.73
C GLY A 277 0.23 3.70 8.62
N THR A 278 0.47 3.00 9.72
CA THR A 278 0.08 1.60 9.92
C THR A 278 -1.42 1.38 9.70
N PHE A 279 -1.78 0.24 9.09
CA PHE A 279 -3.18 -0.10 8.84
C PHE A 279 -3.98 -0.16 10.15
N GLY A 280 -5.16 0.45 10.16
CA GLY A 280 -6.03 0.46 11.33
C GLY A 280 -5.55 1.32 12.50
N ALA A 281 -4.40 2.00 12.38
CA ALA A 281 -3.85 2.86 13.43
C ALA A 281 -4.69 4.11 13.71
N GLY A 282 -5.72 4.39 12.91
CA GLY A 282 -6.64 5.52 13.13
C GLY A 282 -6.19 6.85 12.54
N LEU A 283 -5.29 6.86 11.54
CA LEU A 283 -4.84 8.09 10.89
C LEU A 283 -6.00 8.96 10.37
N THR A 284 -6.94 8.35 9.65
CA THR A 284 -8.13 9.06 9.16
C THR A 284 -8.91 9.71 10.31
N HIS A 285 -9.00 9.05 11.46
CA HIS A 285 -9.69 9.60 12.63
C HIS A 285 -8.94 10.82 13.19
N LEU A 286 -7.61 10.73 13.31
CA LEU A 286 -6.77 11.85 13.75
C LEU A 286 -6.90 13.07 12.82
N VAL A 287 -6.91 12.85 11.50
CA VAL A 287 -6.99 13.93 10.51
C VAL A 287 -8.37 14.61 10.52
N VAL A 288 -9.44 13.83 10.69
CA VAL A 288 -10.79 14.38 10.89
C VAL A 288 -10.85 15.21 12.16
N ALA A 289 -10.31 14.71 13.29
CA ALA A 289 -10.27 15.45 14.54
C ALA A 289 -9.41 16.73 14.43
N ALA A 290 -8.31 16.68 13.68
CA ALA A 290 -7.48 17.86 13.40
C ALA A 290 -8.27 18.94 12.64
N ALA A 291 -9.01 18.55 11.59
CA ALA A 291 -9.86 19.47 10.84
C ALA A 291 -10.92 20.13 11.74
N VAL A 292 -11.56 19.35 12.61
CA VAL A 292 -12.58 19.82 13.56
C VAL A 292 -11.98 20.80 14.57
N SER A 293 -10.81 20.51 15.15
CA SER A 293 -10.10 21.41 16.07
C SER A 293 -9.72 22.73 15.40
N LEU A 294 -9.17 22.68 14.19
CA LEU A 294 -8.71 23.88 13.50
C LEU A 294 -9.88 24.76 13.04
N LEU A 295 -10.99 24.14 12.59
CA LEU A 295 -12.22 24.88 12.28
C LEU A 295 -12.80 25.58 13.51
N SER A 296 -12.79 24.92 14.68
CA SER A 296 -13.29 25.54 15.92
C SER A 296 -12.43 26.72 16.37
N GLU A 297 -11.11 26.66 16.11
CA GLU A 297 -10.13 27.74 16.32
C GLU A 297 -10.24 28.88 15.28
N GLY A 298 -11.09 28.73 14.26
CA GLY A 298 -11.27 29.74 13.21
C GLY A 298 -10.22 29.70 12.09
N VAL A 299 -9.51 28.58 11.94
CA VAL A 299 -8.62 28.33 10.80
C VAL A 299 -9.47 27.84 9.61
N PRO A 300 -9.36 28.45 8.42
CA PRO A 300 -10.18 28.10 7.25
C PRO A 300 -9.75 26.77 6.62
N ILE A 301 -10.36 25.67 7.06
CA ILE A 301 -10.08 24.31 6.56
C ILE A 301 -11.02 23.95 5.41
N VAL A 302 -10.45 23.55 4.28
CA VAL A 302 -11.16 22.89 3.17
C VAL A 302 -10.97 21.37 3.33
N PHE A 303 -11.96 20.70 3.91
CA PHE A 303 -11.89 19.26 4.18
C PHE A 303 -12.61 18.47 3.09
N LEU A 304 -11.92 17.49 2.49
CA LEU A 304 -12.46 16.61 1.45
C LEU A 304 -12.36 15.13 1.91
N PRO A 305 -13.51 14.42 2.03
CA PRO A 305 -13.50 13.01 2.36
C PRO A 305 -12.96 12.15 1.20
N SER A 306 -12.69 10.86 1.47
CA SER A 306 -12.11 9.90 0.51
C SER A 306 -12.87 9.82 -0.82
N HIS A 307 -12.11 9.64 -1.91
CA HIS A 307 -12.58 9.59 -3.30
C HIS A 307 -13.21 8.25 -3.74
N HIS A 308 -13.47 7.33 -2.83
CA HIS A 308 -13.96 5.98 -3.16
C HIS A 308 -15.30 5.94 -3.90
N GLN A 309 -16.09 7.00 -3.84
CA GLN A 309 -17.33 7.11 -4.61
C GLN A 309 -17.12 8.14 -5.71
N ARG A 310 -17.15 7.70 -6.98
CA ARG A 310 -17.23 8.56 -8.17
C ARG A 310 -18.45 9.47 -8.04
N GLN A 311 -18.28 10.62 -7.40
CA GLN A 311 -19.35 11.60 -7.30
C GLN A 311 -19.36 12.40 -8.60
N ASN A 312 -20.49 12.33 -9.30
CA ASN A 312 -20.84 13.20 -10.42
C ASN A 312 -20.86 14.71 -10.07
N ASN A 313 -20.42 15.13 -8.86
CA ASN A 313 -20.56 16.48 -8.32
C ASN A 313 -19.34 16.98 -7.52
N SER A 314 -18.12 16.71 -7.98
CA SER A 314 -16.88 17.20 -7.32
C SER A 314 -16.85 18.72 -7.09
N VAL A 315 -17.49 19.51 -7.96
CA VAL A 315 -17.60 20.97 -7.85
C VAL A 315 -18.45 21.38 -6.63
N LEU A 316 -19.58 20.72 -6.39
CA LEU A 316 -20.46 21.02 -5.26
C LEU A 316 -19.79 20.68 -3.93
N LEU A 317 -19.10 19.54 -3.87
CA LEU A 317 -18.34 19.14 -2.69
C LEU A 317 -17.26 20.16 -2.35
N LEU A 318 -16.49 20.61 -3.35
CA LEU A 318 -15.47 21.64 -3.19
C LEU A 318 -16.07 22.99 -2.77
N ARG A 319 -17.16 23.42 -3.42
CA ARG A 319 -17.88 24.64 -3.05
C ARG A 319 -18.27 24.63 -1.58
N ASP A 320 -18.90 23.54 -1.15
CA ASP A 320 -19.40 23.40 0.21
C ASP A 320 -18.25 23.39 1.23
N ALA A 321 -17.15 22.70 0.92
CA ALA A 321 -15.95 22.71 1.74
C ALA A 321 -15.31 24.10 1.85
N ILE A 322 -15.25 24.86 0.75
CA ILE A 322 -14.73 26.25 0.77
C ILE A 322 -15.69 27.20 1.50
N LEU A 323 -17.00 27.06 1.33
CA LEU A 323 -18.00 27.85 2.08
C LEU A 323 -17.84 27.63 3.59
N LEU A 324 -17.67 26.37 4.02
CA LEU A 324 -17.42 26.06 5.42
C LEU A 324 -16.08 26.63 5.91
N ALA A 325 -15.03 26.59 5.09
CA ALA A 325 -13.76 27.22 5.41
C ALA A 325 -13.90 28.75 5.62
N LEU A 326 -14.65 29.41 4.74
CA LEU A 326 -14.87 30.86 4.78
C LEU A 326 -15.79 31.30 5.93
N SER A 327 -16.69 30.42 6.40
CA SER A 327 -17.58 30.72 7.53
C SER A 327 -16.84 30.89 8.86
N THR A 328 -15.56 30.51 8.94
CA THR A 328 -14.70 30.71 10.13
C THR A 328 -14.63 32.16 10.60
N LYS A 329 -14.82 33.12 9.69
CA LYS A 329 -14.97 34.54 10.00
C LYS A 329 -16.14 35.12 9.22
N GLN A 330 -17.11 35.72 9.91
CA GLN A 330 -18.33 36.28 9.30
C GLN A 330 -18.04 37.18 8.08
N LYS A 331 -17.10 38.13 8.24
CA LYS A 331 -16.70 39.04 7.16
C LYS A 331 -16.15 38.31 5.92
N LEU A 332 -15.40 37.21 6.11
CA LEU A 332 -14.85 36.45 4.98
C LEU A 332 -15.97 35.76 4.18
N LEU A 333 -16.95 35.19 4.86
CA LEU A 333 -18.07 34.55 4.16
C LEU A 333 -18.86 35.55 3.33
N ASP A 334 -19.18 36.71 3.93
CA ASP A 334 -19.99 37.75 3.28
C ASP A 334 -19.26 38.35 2.05
N ASP A 335 -17.94 38.54 2.12
CA ASP A 335 -17.12 39.11 1.04
C ASP A 335 -16.90 38.17 -0.17
N TRP A 336 -17.06 36.85 0.03
CA TRP A 336 -16.61 35.83 -0.92
C TRP A 336 -17.67 34.82 -1.34
N ALA A 337 -18.78 34.66 -0.61
CA ALA A 337 -19.80 33.66 -0.94
C ALA A 337 -20.35 33.84 -2.37
N ALA A 338 -20.74 35.06 -2.75
CA ALA A 338 -21.24 35.34 -4.10
C ALA A 338 -20.23 34.98 -5.19
N LYS A 339 -18.97 35.41 -5.03
CA LYS A 339 -17.87 35.08 -5.96
C LYS A 339 -17.59 33.58 -6.05
N LEU A 340 -17.79 32.85 -4.96
CA LEU A 340 -17.63 31.41 -4.93
C LEU A 340 -18.76 30.71 -5.70
N PHE A 341 -20.02 31.13 -5.50
CA PHE A 341 -21.13 30.62 -6.30
C PHE A 341 -20.90 30.90 -7.78
N ASP A 342 -20.50 32.12 -8.14
CA ASP A 342 -20.19 32.49 -9.51
C ASP A 342 -19.06 31.63 -10.07
N ALA A 343 -17.95 31.46 -9.34
CA ALA A 343 -16.83 30.61 -9.76
C ALA A 343 -17.24 29.15 -10.03
N CYS A 344 -18.23 28.62 -9.29
CA CYS A 344 -18.77 27.27 -9.50
C CYS A 344 -19.62 27.15 -10.78
N GLN A 345 -20.20 28.24 -11.28
CA GLN A 345 -21.04 28.21 -12.49
C GLN A 345 -20.22 27.95 -13.75
N TRP A 346 -18.96 28.38 -13.77
CA TRP A 346 -18.15 28.40 -14.98
C TRP A 346 -17.39 27.10 -15.22
N SER A 347 -16.79 26.51 -14.18
CA SER A 347 -16.07 25.24 -14.20
C SER A 347 -15.26 25.06 -12.91
N ILE A 348 -14.67 23.88 -12.74
CA ILE A 348 -13.67 23.61 -11.70
C ILE A 348 -12.44 24.55 -11.78
N GLN A 349 -12.12 25.07 -12.97
CA GLN A 349 -11.05 26.07 -13.15
C GLN A 349 -11.41 27.43 -12.56
N GLY A 350 -12.71 27.74 -12.45
CA GLY A 350 -13.19 28.90 -11.72
C GLY A 350 -12.80 28.85 -10.24
N LEU A 351 -12.89 27.67 -9.62
CA LEU A 351 -12.46 27.45 -8.25
C LEU A 351 -10.95 27.60 -8.06
N VAL A 352 -10.14 27.07 -8.98
CA VAL A 352 -8.67 27.26 -8.97
C VAL A 352 -8.33 28.75 -9.00
N LYS A 353 -8.94 29.52 -9.90
CA LYS A 353 -8.73 30.98 -10.00
C LYS A 353 -9.14 31.68 -8.72
N LEU A 354 -10.29 31.31 -8.14
CA LEU A 354 -10.76 31.87 -6.88
C LEU A 354 -9.78 31.62 -5.73
N CYS A 355 -9.28 30.39 -5.57
CA CYS A 355 -8.30 30.06 -4.53
C CYS A 355 -7.02 30.90 -4.67
N ARG A 356 -6.49 31.05 -5.89
CA ARG A 356 -5.35 31.96 -6.14
C ARG A 356 -5.66 33.39 -5.74
N VAL A 357 -6.85 33.89 -6.06
CA VAL A 357 -7.28 35.24 -5.65
C VAL A 357 -7.36 35.34 -4.12
N LEU A 358 -7.92 34.34 -3.42
CA LEU A 358 -7.93 34.30 -1.95
C LEU A 358 -6.51 34.38 -1.38
N ALA A 359 -5.56 33.62 -1.94
CA ALA A 359 -4.16 33.67 -1.55
C ALA A 359 -3.56 35.07 -1.73
N THR A 360 -3.81 35.75 -2.86
CA THR A 360 -3.33 37.14 -3.07
C THR A 360 -3.93 38.17 -2.12
N LYS A 361 -5.04 37.84 -1.46
CA LYS A 361 -5.70 38.65 -0.42
C LYS A 361 -5.30 38.21 0.99
N ASN A 362 -4.23 37.43 1.13
CA ASN A 362 -3.76 36.86 2.39
C ASN A 362 -4.83 36.01 3.10
N ILE A 363 -5.78 35.44 2.35
CA ILE A 363 -6.74 34.46 2.87
C ILE A 363 -6.18 33.08 2.57
N ARG A 364 -5.47 32.53 3.55
CA ARG A 364 -4.77 31.26 3.42
C ARG A 364 -5.64 30.09 3.90
N LEU A 365 -5.99 29.21 2.97
CA LEU A 365 -6.74 27.98 3.22
C LEU A 365 -5.80 26.82 3.62
N VAL A 366 -6.35 25.85 4.34
CA VAL A 366 -5.69 24.55 4.58
C VAL A 366 -6.56 23.47 3.96
N PHE A 367 -6.08 22.85 2.89
CA PHE A 367 -6.72 21.71 2.25
C PHE A 367 -6.35 20.44 3.03
N ILE A 368 -7.36 19.68 3.46
CA ILE A 368 -7.20 18.36 4.07
C ILE A 368 -7.94 17.35 3.21
N ILE A 369 -7.19 16.48 2.53
CA ILE A 369 -7.74 15.52 1.56
C ILE A 369 -7.43 14.10 2.00
N LEU A 370 -8.46 13.28 2.16
CA LEU A 370 -8.28 11.88 2.55
C LEU A 370 -8.02 10.98 1.34
N GLU A 371 -7.05 10.08 1.46
CA GLU A 371 -6.73 9.01 0.50
C GLU A 371 -6.48 9.54 -0.92
N LEU A 372 -5.63 10.57 -1.00
CA LEU A 372 -5.33 11.28 -2.24
C LEU A 372 -4.67 10.36 -3.28
N ASP A 373 -3.98 9.32 -2.85
CA ASP A 373 -3.39 8.28 -3.70
C ASP A 373 -4.42 7.48 -4.52
N LYS A 374 -5.70 7.53 -4.13
CA LYS A 374 -6.81 6.89 -4.83
C LYS A 374 -7.51 7.84 -5.80
N ALA A 375 -7.12 9.11 -5.82
CA ALA A 375 -7.67 10.08 -6.75
C ALA A 375 -7.13 9.85 -8.18
N PRO A 376 -7.96 10.06 -9.22
CA PRO A 376 -7.48 10.17 -10.59
C PRO A 376 -6.38 11.24 -10.74
N PRO A 377 -5.39 11.06 -11.64
CA PRO A 377 -4.27 12.00 -11.79
C PRO A 377 -4.69 13.45 -12.12
N ASP A 378 -5.75 13.62 -12.89
CA ASP A 378 -6.33 14.93 -13.24
C ASP A 378 -6.92 15.64 -12.01
N LEU A 379 -7.58 14.89 -11.13
CA LEU A 379 -8.12 15.42 -9.88
C LEU A 379 -7.01 15.79 -8.89
N PHE A 380 -5.94 15.01 -8.85
CA PHE A 380 -4.75 15.35 -8.08
C PHE A 380 -4.11 16.66 -8.55
N GLN A 381 -3.89 16.81 -9.86
CA GLN A 381 -3.32 18.04 -10.43
C GLN A 381 -4.19 19.24 -10.10
N LEU A 382 -5.52 19.08 -10.17
CA LEU A 382 -6.45 20.12 -9.77
C LEU A 382 -6.26 20.53 -8.31
N TYR A 383 -6.16 19.59 -7.37
CA TYR A 383 -5.93 19.92 -5.97
C TYR A 383 -4.58 20.59 -5.74
N ASP A 384 -3.55 20.16 -6.45
CA ASP A 384 -2.25 20.82 -6.43
C ASP A 384 -2.36 22.29 -6.89
N ASP A 385 -3.04 22.53 -8.01
CA ASP A 385 -3.28 23.85 -8.57
C ASP A 385 -4.12 24.75 -7.64
N MET A 386 -5.16 24.20 -7.02
CA MET A 386 -6.01 24.90 -6.05
C MET A 386 -5.26 25.25 -4.78
N SER A 387 -4.29 24.40 -4.38
CA SER A 387 -3.51 24.58 -3.16
C SER A 387 -2.27 25.47 -3.32
N THR A 388 -2.04 26.02 -4.52
CA THR A 388 -0.94 26.96 -4.75
C THR A 388 -1.04 28.15 -3.81
N SER A 389 0.02 28.42 -3.04
CA SER A 389 0.09 29.43 -1.96
C SER A 389 -0.81 29.15 -0.74
N HIS A 390 -1.27 27.91 -0.59
CA HIS A 390 -2.02 27.40 0.55
C HIS A 390 -1.27 26.24 1.24
N VAL A 391 -1.88 25.64 2.26
CA VAL A 391 -1.39 24.39 2.86
C VAL A 391 -2.16 23.23 2.24
N LEU A 392 -1.45 22.21 1.76
CA LEU A 392 -2.03 20.97 1.26
C LEU A 392 -1.63 19.81 2.18
N CYS A 393 -2.56 19.35 2.99
CA CYS A 393 -2.42 18.18 3.84
C CYS A 393 -3.22 17.03 3.24
N TYR A 394 -2.63 15.83 3.16
CA TYR A 394 -3.35 14.69 2.61
C TYR A 394 -2.89 13.36 3.19
N THR A 395 -3.81 12.40 3.25
CA THR A 395 -3.47 11.02 3.63
C THR A 395 -3.23 10.16 2.41
N VAL A 396 -2.32 9.19 2.54
CA VAL A 396 -1.99 8.21 1.50
C VAL A 396 -1.84 6.82 2.09
N ASP A 397 -2.19 5.79 1.31
CA ASP A 397 -1.79 4.42 1.63
C ASP A 397 -0.25 4.36 1.71
N PRO A 398 0.31 3.75 2.77
CA PRO A 398 1.76 3.69 2.97
C PRO A 398 2.50 2.84 1.91
N ASN A 399 1.77 2.11 1.07
CA ASN A 399 2.32 1.39 -0.07
C ASN A 399 2.00 2.05 -1.42
N SER A 400 1.32 3.20 -1.43
CA SER A 400 0.98 3.89 -2.68
C SER A 400 2.23 4.28 -3.48
N ASP A 401 2.14 4.17 -4.81
CA ASP A 401 3.23 4.64 -5.70
C ASP A 401 3.49 6.14 -5.52
N MET A 402 2.44 6.90 -5.16
CA MET A 402 2.55 8.33 -4.88
C MET A 402 3.45 8.62 -3.67
N LEU A 403 3.33 7.87 -2.57
CA LEU A 403 4.22 8.02 -1.43
C LEU A 403 5.66 7.73 -1.85
N ARG A 404 5.88 6.61 -2.56
CA ARG A 404 7.21 6.19 -3.01
C ARG A 404 7.85 7.25 -3.90
N ALA A 405 7.15 7.73 -4.93
CA ALA A 405 7.66 8.75 -5.83
C ALA A 405 8.04 10.05 -5.10
N ARG A 406 7.30 10.41 -4.04
CA ARG A 406 7.53 11.66 -3.30
C ARG A 406 8.64 11.56 -2.27
N GLU A 407 8.87 10.40 -1.67
CA GLU A 407 10.02 10.16 -0.78
C GLU A 407 11.35 10.34 -1.52
N TYR A 408 11.42 9.97 -2.80
CA TYR A 408 12.62 10.17 -3.61
C TYR A 408 12.79 11.61 -4.12
N MET A 409 11.70 12.34 -4.35
CA MET A 409 11.73 13.61 -5.07
C MET A 409 11.80 14.87 -4.19
N LEU A 410 11.35 14.86 -2.93
CA LEU A 410 11.17 16.13 -2.20
C LEU A 410 11.44 16.07 -0.68
N ARG A 411 11.97 17.19 -0.15
CA ARG A 411 11.93 17.62 1.26
C ARG A 411 10.49 17.95 1.70
N GLN A 412 9.51 17.08 1.44
CA GLN A 412 8.17 17.27 1.98
C GLN A 412 8.17 16.95 3.48
N ASP A 413 7.42 17.72 4.26
CA ASP A 413 7.12 17.32 5.61
C ASP A 413 6.22 16.07 5.53
N THR A 414 6.73 14.95 6.02
CA THR A 414 6.02 13.66 6.05
C THR A 414 5.81 13.25 7.50
N PHE A 415 4.62 12.77 7.83
CA PHE A 415 4.34 12.11 9.09
C PHE A 415 3.87 10.69 8.85
N PHE A 416 4.48 9.76 9.57
CA PHE A 416 4.09 8.36 9.57
C PHE A 416 3.55 7.98 10.96
N LEU A 417 2.28 7.61 11.03
CA LEU A 417 1.67 7.10 12.25
C LEU A 417 2.12 5.65 12.47
N ASN A 418 3.11 5.49 13.35
CA ASN A 418 3.64 4.19 13.74
C ASN A 418 2.66 3.47 14.67
N GLY A 419 2.21 2.28 14.26
CA GLY A 419 1.61 1.28 15.14
C GLY A 419 0.39 1.72 15.94
N GLY A 420 0.03 0.91 16.93
CA GLY A 420 -1.18 1.09 17.74
C GLY A 420 -1.13 2.25 18.73
N LEU A 421 -1.99 2.15 19.74
CA LEU A 421 -2.13 3.12 20.80
C LEU A 421 -0.92 3.09 21.75
N GLY A 422 -0.49 4.26 22.23
CA GLY A 422 0.50 4.39 23.31
C GLY A 422 -0.03 3.85 24.64
N GLU A 423 0.85 3.62 25.63
CA GLU A 423 0.47 3.09 26.94
C GLU A 423 -0.64 3.93 27.62
N ASP A 424 -0.49 5.25 27.60
CA ASP A 424 -1.46 6.21 28.12
C ASP A 424 -2.79 6.19 27.37
N GLU A 425 -2.76 5.93 26.07
CA GLU A 425 -3.94 5.82 25.23
C GLU A 425 -4.71 4.51 25.48
N VAL A 426 -3.98 3.39 25.62
CA VAL A 426 -4.53 2.05 25.85
C VAL A 426 -5.28 1.96 27.17
N ASP A 427 -4.76 2.57 28.25
CA ASP A 427 -5.44 2.60 29.55
C ASP A 427 -6.81 3.27 29.47
N GLY A 428 -6.91 4.34 28.69
CA GLY A 428 -8.18 4.98 28.39
C GLY A 428 -9.17 4.02 27.73
N TRP A 429 -8.71 3.22 26.77
CA TRP A 429 -9.54 2.24 26.06
C TRP A 429 -10.08 1.17 27.01
N TRP A 430 -9.24 0.63 27.89
CA TRP A 430 -9.66 -0.32 28.92
C TRP A 430 -10.71 0.27 29.86
N ALA A 431 -10.48 1.49 30.34
CA ALA A 431 -11.42 2.17 31.24
C ALA A 431 -12.82 2.31 30.62
N GLN A 432 -12.90 2.58 29.31
CA GLN A 432 -14.19 2.62 28.60
C GLN A 432 -14.83 1.25 28.47
N LEU A 433 -14.07 0.22 28.11
CA LEU A 433 -14.65 -1.12 27.99
C LEU A 433 -15.29 -1.52 29.32
N ILE A 434 -14.58 -1.29 30.43
CA ILE A 434 -15.08 -1.52 31.79
C ILE A 434 -16.33 -0.67 32.07
N ALA A 435 -16.30 0.63 31.75
CA ALA A 435 -17.43 1.52 31.99
C ALA A 435 -18.68 1.17 31.15
N GLU A 436 -18.51 0.70 29.91
CA GLU A 436 -19.60 0.38 28.99
C GLU A 436 -20.18 -1.02 29.19
N THR A 437 -19.40 -1.97 29.70
CA THR A 437 -19.80 -3.39 29.79
C THR A 437 -19.79 -3.97 31.19
N GLY A 438 -19.06 -3.36 32.12
CA GLY A 438 -18.74 -3.96 33.42
C GLY A 438 -17.74 -5.12 33.34
N VAL A 439 -17.27 -5.52 32.15
CA VAL A 439 -16.35 -6.65 31.98
C VAL A 439 -14.96 -6.26 32.49
N GLN A 440 -14.49 -7.01 33.48
CA GLN A 440 -13.12 -6.91 33.97
C GLN A 440 -12.20 -7.78 33.12
N ILE A 441 -11.22 -7.17 32.47
CA ILE A 441 -10.14 -7.88 31.78
C ILE A 441 -8.93 -7.92 32.70
N THR A 442 -8.45 -9.14 32.97
CA THR A 442 -7.29 -9.37 33.84
C THR A 442 -6.03 -8.72 33.27
N ARG A 443 -5.00 -8.51 34.10
CA ARG A 443 -3.73 -7.96 33.63
C ARG A 443 -3.10 -8.83 32.55
N ASP A 444 -3.14 -10.15 32.73
CA ASP A 444 -2.56 -11.12 31.79
C ASP A 444 -3.32 -11.11 30.46
N ASP A 445 -4.65 -11.00 30.50
CA ASP A 445 -5.47 -10.87 29.28
C ASP A 445 -5.19 -9.55 28.55
N ARG A 446 -4.97 -8.44 29.25
CA ARG A 446 -4.60 -7.17 28.60
C ARG A 446 -3.25 -7.25 27.90
N VAL A 447 -2.27 -7.92 28.51
CA VAL A 447 -0.96 -8.18 27.88
C VAL A 447 -1.18 -9.01 26.61
N LEU A 448 -1.91 -10.11 26.72
CA LEU A 448 -2.22 -10.99 25.58
C LEU A 448 -2.94 -10.24 24.44
N ILE A 449 -3.95 -9.41 24.76
CA ILE A 449 -4.67 -8.60 23.76
C ILE A 449 -3.72 -7.57 23.13
N SER A 450 -2.88 -6.91 23.93
CA SER A 450 -1.93 -5.91 23.45
C SER A 450 -0.93 -6.53 22.48
N GLU A 451 -0.38 -7.71 22.81
CA GLU A 451 0.53 -8.45 21.94
C GLU A 451 -0.17 -8.91 20.65
N THR A 452 -1.40 -9.40 20.78
CA THR A 452 -2.17 -9.94 19.65
C THR A 452 -2.55 -8.85 18.64
N THR A 453 -3.00 -7.71 19.15
CA THR A 453 -3.54 -6.61 18.35
C THR A 453 -2.50 -5.53 18.03
N GLY A 454 -1.36 -5.51 18.72
CA GLY A 454 -0.37 -4.42 18.69
C GLY A 454 -0.97 -3.11 19.16
N ASN A 455 -2.02 -3.16 19.97
CA ASN A 455 -2.86 -2.03 20.37
C ASN A 455 -3.43 -1.22 19.20
N VAL A 456 -3.56 -1.81 18.01
CA VAL A 456 -4.10 -1.10 16.85
C VAL A 456 -5.60 -0.85 17.08
N PRO A 457 -6.06 0.42 17.05
CA PRO A 457 -7.44 0.80 17.34
C PRO A 457 -8.50 -0.03 16.61
N TYR A 458 -8.26 -0.31 15.33
CA TYR A 458 -9.17 -1.11 14.52
C TYR A 458 -9.38 -2.53 15.10
N PHE A 459 -8.32 -3.24 15.45
CA PHE A 459 -8.43 -4.60 16.00
C PHE A 459 -9.01 -4.60 17.41
N LEU A 460 -8.62 -3.60 18.23
CA LEU A 460 -9.20 -3.42 19.56
C LEU A 460 -10.71 -3.15 19.49
N GLU A 461 -11.17 -2.31 18.57
CA GLU A 461 -12.60 -2.01 18.42
C GLU A 461 -13.39 -3.26 18.02
N VAL A 462 -12.90 -4.05 17.05
CA VAL A 462 -13.54 -5.32 16.66
C VAL A 462 -13.65 -6.27 17.85
N LEU A 463 -12.56 -6.46 18.60
CA LEU A 463 -12.56 -7.29 19.79
C LEU A 463 -13.55 -6.76 20.84
N PHE A 464 -13.52 -5.46 21.12
CA PHE A 464 -14.35 -4.85 22.16
C PHE A 464 -15.83 -4.92 21.81
N GLN A 465 -16.21 -4.81 20.53
CA GLN A 465 -17.58 -5.02 20.09
C GLN A 465 -18.04 -6.46 20.31
N THR A 466 -17.16 -7.44 20.08
CA THR A 466 -17.43 -8.85 20.39
C THR A 466 -17.61 -9.06 21.89
N VAL A 467 -16.70 -8.54 22.72
CA VAL A 467 -16.81 -8.59 24.19
C VAL A 467 -18.09 -7.92 24.68
N LYS A 468 -18.46 -6.76 24.13
CA LYS A 468 -19.72 -6.07 24.43
C LYS A 468 -20.93 -6.92 24.12
N LYS A 469 -20.92 -7.58 22.96
CA LYS A 469 -22.01 -8.43 22.49
C LYS A 469 -22.16 -9.69 23.35
N GLU A 470 -21.05 -10.29 23.75
CA GLU A 470 -21.04 -11.55 24.50
C GLU A 470 -21.14 -11.36 26.01
N GLY A 471 -20.79 -10.18 26.52
CA GLY A 471 -20.83 -9.86 27.95
C GLY A 471 -19.64 -10.40 28.75
N HIS A 472 -18.67 -11.02 28.11
CA HIS A 472 -17.43 -11.51 28.72
C HIS A 472 -16.30 -11.62 27.68
N PHE A 473 -15.05 -11.68 28.16
CA PHE A 473 -13.89 -11.95 27.33
C PHE A 473 -13.55 -13.45 27.33
N GLN A 474 -13.27 -14.01 26.17
CA GLN A 474 -12.70 -15.35 26.01
C GLN A 474 -11.50 -15.29 25.06
N LYS A 475 -10.45 -16.07 25.35
CA LYS A 475 -9.25 -16.14 24.50
C LYS A 475 -9.57 -16.57 23.06
N SER A 476 -10.60 -17.40 22.86
CA SER A 476 -11.08 -17.81 21.53
C SER A 476 -11.51 -16.63 20.65
N GLN A 477 -11.98 -15.52 21.25
CA GLN A 477 -12.39 -14.32 20.53
C GLN A 477 -11.20 -13.64 19.83
N LEU A 478 -9.96 -13.84 20.30
CA LEU A 478 -8.76 -13.34 19.63
C LEU A 478 -8.55 -14.01 18.27
N GLY A 479 -9.06 -15.22 18.04
CA GLY A 479 -8.98 -15.90 16.73
C GLY A 479 -10.13 -15.55 15.77
N MET A 480 -11.14 -14.79 16.22
CA MET A 480 -12.35 -14.50 15.46
C MET A 480 -12.29 -13.10 14.83
N GLN A 481 -12.41 -13.05 13.50
CA GLN A 481 -12.58 -11.84 12.69
C GLN A 481 -11.36 -10.91 12.58
N THR A 482 -10.24 -11.43 12.12
CA THR A 482 -9.33 -10.57 11.36
C THR A 482 -10.01 -10.22 10.02
N PRO A 483 -10.00 -8.94 9.58
CA PRO A 483 -10.08 -8.65 8.15
C PRO A 483 -9.01 -9.47 7.46
N ASP A 484 -9.19 -9.69 6.17
CA ASP A 484 -8.31 -10.49 5.34
C ASP A 484 -6.94 -9.77 5.15
N ILE A 485 -6.19 -9.53 6.23
CA ILE A 485 -4.81 -8.99 6.27
C ILE A 485 -3.95 -9.85 5.37
N HIS A 486 -4.18 -11.16 5.40
CA HIS A 486 -3.60 -12.10 4.46
C HIS A 486 -3.90 -11.72 3.01
N SER A 487 -5.15 -11.40 2.66
CA SER A 487 -5.53 -10.96 1.30
C SER A 487 -4.86 -9.64 0.92
N LEU A 488 -4.81 -8.67 1.83
CA LEU A 488 -4.14 -7.38 1.59
C LEU A 488 -2.63 -7.55 1.37
N LEU A 489 -1.98 -8.37 2.20
CA LEU A 489 -0.56 -8.69 2.09
C LEU A 489 -0.27 -9.50 0.82
N SER A 490 -1.07 -10.54 0.57
CA SER A 490 -0.96 -11.39 -0.63
C SER A 490 -1.15 -10.58 -1.90
N GLY A 491 -2.15 -9.70 -1.95
CA GLY A 491 -2.39 -8.84 -3.10
C GLY A 491 -1.26 -7.83 -3.34
N PHE A 492 -0.64 -7.29 -2.29
CA PHE A 492 0.53 -6.43 -2.42
C PHE A 492 1.75 -7.21 -2.92
N MET A 493 2.02 -8.36 -2.32
CA MET A 493 3.18 -9.17 -2.67
C MET A 493 3.03 -9.79 -4.06
N GLN A 494 1.85 -10.26 -4.45
CA GLN A 494 1.57 -10.74 -5.82
C GLN A 494 1.87 -9.65 -6.86
N LYS A 495 1.53 -8.38 -6.59
CA LYS A 495 1.92 -7.27 -7.48
C LYS A 495 3.43 -7.16 -7.62
N ILE A 496 4.19 -7.30 -6.52
CA ILE A 496 5.66 -7.30 -6.56
C ILE A 496 6.17 -8.51 -7.37
N PHE A 497 5.62 -9.71 -7.15
CA PHE A 497 6.07 -10.93 -7.82
C PHE A 497 5.73 -10.95 -9.31
N LEU A 498 4.62 -10.34 -9.72
CA LEU A 498 4.16 -10.27 -11.11
C LEU A 498 4.79 -9.13 -11.91
N ASP A 499 5.39 -8.13 -11.26
CA ASP A 499 6.06 -7.03 -11.94
C ASP A 499 7.40 -7.49 -12.55
N PRO A 500 7.52 -7.56 -13.90
CA PRO A 500 8.74 -8.04 -14.55
C PRO A 500 9.95 -7.15 -14.27
N SER A 501 9.74 -5.86 -14.00
CA SER A 501 10.80 -4.91 -13.65
C SER A 501 11.40 -5.19 -12.26
N LEU A 502 10.71 -6.00 -11.46
CA LEU A 502 11.06 -6.39 -10.10
C LEU A 502 11.43 -7.88 -9.96
N GLN A 503 11.76 -8.60 -11.05
CA GLN A 503 12.14 -10.02 -10.96
C GLN A 503 13.35 -10.29 -10.03
N SER A 504 14.37 -9.43 -10.03
CA SER A 504 15.49 -9.49 -9.07
C SER A 504 15.04 -9.25 -7.62
N SER A 505 13.93 -8.53 -7.44
CA SER A 505 13.30 -8.16 -6.18
C SER A 505 12.51 -9.29 -5.53
N GLN A 506 12.21 -10.39 -6.22
CA GLN A 506 11.53 -11.55 -5.62
C GLN A 506 12.35 -12.15 -4.46
N SER A 507 13.66 -12.24 -4.64
CA SER A 507 14.58 -12.69 -3.59
C SER A 507 14.65 -11.70 -2.42
N ILE A 508 14.57 -10.40 -2.70
CA ILE A 508 14.61 -9.33 -1.71
C ILE A 508 13.30 -9.30 -0.91
N ALA A 509 12.15 -9.47 -1.58
CA ALA A 509 10.84 -9.56 -0.95
C ALA A 509 10.78 -10.76 0.02
N LYS A 510 11.28 -11.92 -0.39
CA LYS A 510 11.41 -13.10 0.49
C LYS A 510 12.36 -12.83 1.68
N LYS A 511 13.49 -12.14 1.48
CA LYS A 511 14.39 -11.71 2.56
C LYS A 511 13.74 -10.72 3.53
N LEU A 512 12.90 -9.81 3.03
CA LEU A 512 12.17 -8.85 3.86
C LEU A 512 11.10 -9.54 4.72
N CYS A 513 10.32 -10.45 4.13
CA CYS A 513 9.40 -11.30 4.88
C CYS A 513 10.14 -12.13 5.94
N ALA A 514 11.29 -12.72 5.58
CA ALA A 514 12.12 -13.47 6.52
C ALA A 514 12.66 -12.60 7.66
N ALA A 515 13.10 -11.37 7.37
CA ALA A 515 13.55 -10.43 8.38
C ALA A 515 12.41 -10.00 9.31
N ALA A 516 11.20 -9.77 8.79
CA ALA A 516 10.04 -9.44 9.61
C ALA A 516 9.64 -10.58 10.56
N LEU A 517 9.69 -11.84 10.09
CA LEU A 517 9.46 -13.02 10.93
C LEU A 517 10.57 -13.24 11.97
N SER A 518 11.81 -12.87 11.64
CA SER A 518 12.98 -13.12 12.48
C SER A 518 13.48 -11.90 13.24
N SER A 519 12.82 -10.73 13.16
CA SER A 519 13.36 -9.44 13.64
C SER A 519 14.80 -9.17 13.18
N GLY A 520 15.14 -9.70 12.01
CA GLY A 520 16.44 -9.62 11.38
C GLY A 520 16.69 -8.26 10.73
N ARG A 521 17.92 -8.01 10.29
CA ARG A 521 18.20 -6.91 9.38
C ARG A 521 17.99 -7.40 7.96
N ALA A 522 17.10 -6.74 7.23
CA ALA A 522 17.05 -6.82 5.79
C ALA A 522 17.24 -5.43 5.21
N ASP A 523 18.27 -5.30 4.39
CA ASP A 523 18.44 -4.16 3.50
C ASP A 523 17.50 -4.39 2.30
N GLY A 524 16.54 -3.51 2.13
CA GLY A 524 15.57 -3.61 1.05
C GLY A 524 15.12 -2.24 0.60
N SER A 525 14.83 -2.12 -0.70
CA SER A 525 14.18 -0.93 -1.23
C SER A 525 12.86 -0.72 -0.52
N LEU A 526 12.59 0.54 -0.17
CA LEU A 526 11.33 1.03 0.36
C LEU A 526 10.10 0.61 -0.46
N SER A 527 10.28 0.27 -1.74
CA SER A 527 9.23 -0.19 -2.65
C SER A 527 8.81 -1.65 -2.48
N LEU A 528 9.56 -2.45 -1.73
CA LEU A 528 9.33 -3.89 -1.57
C LEU A 528 8.73 -4.27 -0.22
N ILE A 529 8.37 -3.28 0.58
CA ILE A 529 7.96 -3.45 1.98
C ILE A 529 6.49 -3.10 2.11
N ASP A 530 5.69 -4.01 2.65
CA ASP A 530 4.31 -3.71 3.03
C ASP A 530 4.31 -2.93 4.36
N ARG A 531 4.38 -1.60 4.26
CA ARG A 531 4.46 -0.69 5.41
C ARG A 531 3.16 -0.60 6.20
N ARG A 532 2.07 -1.21 5.72
CA ARG A 532 0.81 -1.28 6.47
C ARG A 532 0.96 -2.18 7.68
N PHE A 533 1.79 -3.22 7.57
CA PHE A 533 1.90 -4.31 8.56
C PHE A 533 3.33 -4.51 9.07
N LEU A 534 4.33 -3.94 8.39
CA LEU A 534 5.75 -3.98 8.75
C LEU A 534 6.25 -2.60 9.15
N MET A 535 7.06 -2.53 10.20
CA MET A 535 7.68 -1.28 10.67
C MET A 535 9.14 -1.47 11.06
N LYS A 536 9.89 -0.36 11.05
CA LYS A 536 11.25 -0.30 11.58
C LYS A 536 11.22 0.08 13.06
N ASP A 537 11.97 -0.64 13.87
CA ASP A 537 12.24 -0.24 15.25
C ASP A 537 13.33 0.86 15.31
N ILE A 538 13.63 1.31 16.54
CA ILE A 538 14.66 2.33 16.80
C ILE A 538 16.08 1.93 16.33
N ASN A 539 16.31 0.64 16.07
CA ASN A 539 17.58 0.10 15.61
C ASN A 539 17.58 -0.20 14.10
N ASP A 540 16.58 0.33 13.39
CA ASP A 540 16.34 0.15 11.96
C ASP A 540 16.02 -1.30 11.56
N ARG A 541 15.55 -2.13 12.50
CA ARG A 541 15.19 -3.53 12.26
C ARG A 541 13.72 -3.63 11.88
N TRP A 542 13.42 -4.48 10.89
CA TRP A 542 12.04 -4.71 10.45
C TRP A 542 11.35 -5.70 11.37
N GLY A 543 10.11 -5.38 11.74
CA GLY A 543 9.23 -6.25 12.53
C GLY A 543 7.77 -6.07 12.16
N CYS A 544 6.95 -7.05 12.54
CA CYS A 544 5.50 -6.98 12.40
C CYS A 544 4.88 -6.10 13.48
N ILE A 545 3.80 -5.40 13.14
CA ILE A 545 3.10 -4.51 14.07
C ILE A 545 2.34 -5.27 15.19
N ASN A 546 1.95 -6.52 14.94
CA ASN A 546 1.18 -7.36 15.86
C ASN A 546 1.15 -8.84 15.42
N LEU A 547 0.54 -9.70 16.26
CA LEU A 547 0.41 -11.13 15.97
C LEU A 547 -0.45 -11.41 14.73
N TYR A 548 -1.55 -10.69 14.49
CA TYR A 548 -2.36 -10.91 13.29
C TYR A 548 -1.59 -10.68 11.99
N ALA A 549 -0.73 -9.66 11.96
CA ALA A 549 0.17 -9.40 10.84
C ALA A 549 1.22 -10.52 10.73
N LEU A 550 1.71 -11.04 11.86
CA LEU A 550 2.67 -12.13 11.90
C LEU A 550 2.06 -13.45 11.39
N GLU A 551 0.86 -13.81 11.82
CA GLU A 551 0.09 -14.96 11.33
C GLU A 551 -0.21 -14.85 9.83
N ALA A 552 -0.63 -13.68 9.37
CA ALA A 552 -0.85 -13.43 7.95
C ALA A 552 0.45 -13.58 7.14
N LEU A 553 1.57 -13.05 7.66
CA LEU A 553 2.89 -13.19 7.03
C LEU A 553 3.37 -14.64 7.06
N GLN A 554 3.10 -15.40 8.13
CA GLN A 554 3.41 -16.83 8.23
C GLN A 554 2.67 -17.61 7.16
N ARG A 555 1.35 -17.45 7.10
CA ARG A 555 0.50 -18.10 6.10
C ARG A 555 1.02 -17.79 4.70
N TYR A 556 1.29 -16.52 4.42
CA TYR A 556 1.86 -16.10 3.15
C TYR A 556 3.23 -16.74 2.88
N SER A 557 4.10 -16.85 3.89
CA SER A 557 5.43 -17.47 3.75
C SER A 557 5.35 -18.93 3.33
N HIS A 558 4.31 -19.65 3.75
CA HIS A 558 4.09 -21.03 3.33
C HIS A 558 3.55 -21.15 1.90
N GLU A 559 2.93 -20.10 1.36
CA GLU A 559 2.51 -20.03 -0.04
C GLU A 559 3.68 -19.70 -0.99
N LEU A 560 4.82 -19.25 -0.45
CA LEU A 560 6.01 -18.91 -1.23
C LEU A 560 6.95 -20.10 -1.45
N GLU A 561 7.17 -20.46 -2.71
CA GLU A 561 8.16 -21.47 -3.10
C GLU A 561 9.58 -21.09 -2.60
N ASP A 562 10.34 -22.07 -2.11
CA ASP A 562 11.72 -21.88 -1.62
C ASP A 562 11.89 -20.84 -0.49
N PHE A 563 10.82 -20.43 0.22
CA PHE A 563 10.92 -19.43 1.29
C PHE A 563 11.89 -19.82 2.39
N ASN A 564 11.94 -21.12 2.72
CA ASN A 564 12.84 -21.71 3.70
C ASN A 564 14.33 -21.37 3.47
N ARG A 565 14.76 -21.10 2.23
CA ARG A 565 16.15 -20.70 1.92
C ARG A 565 16.53 -19.32 2.45
N TYR A 566 15.54 -18.48 2.74
CA TYR A 566 15.73 -17.11 3.20
C TYR A 566 15.61 -16.96 4.72
N MET A 567 15.16 -18.02 5.40
CA MET A 567 15.07 -18.09 6.86
C MET A 567 16.34 -18.71 7.42
N ASP A 568 17.24 -17.89 7.96
CA ASP A 568 18.44 -18.37 8.65
C ASP A 568 18.13 -18.58 10.15
N VAL A 569 18.25 -19.83 10.62
CA VAL A 569 18.11 -20.20 12.03
C VAL A 569 19.03 -19.37 12.93
N CYS A 570 20.23 -19.01 12.45
CA CYS A 570 21.18 -18.18 13.18
C CYS A 570 20.65 -16.75 13.39
N GLN A 571 19.94 -16.20 12.41
CA GLN A 571 19.32 -14.87 12.54
C GLN A 571 18.24 -14.89 13.62
N TRP A 572 17.42 -15.93 13.67
CA TRP A 572 16.39 -16.02 14.70
C TRP A 572 16.95 -16.24 16.11
N VAL A 573 18.01 -17.01 16.24
CA VAL A 573 18.71 -17.19 17.53
C VAL A 573 19.10 -15.85 18.14
N THR A 574 19.49 -14.87 17.31
CA THR A 574 19.81 -13.51 17.79
C THR A 574 18.58 -12.69 18.20
N SER A 575 17.39 -13.14 17.82
CA SER A 575 16.10 -12.49 18.10
C SER A 575 15.35 -13.12 19.26
N ILE A 576 15.63 -14.38 19.61
CA ILE A 576 15.12 -15.04 20.83
C ILE A 576 15.23 -14.12 22.07
N PRO A 577 16.38 -13.46 22.36
CA PRO A 577 16.48 -12.53 23.50
C PRO A 577 15.64 -11.26 23.39
N ARG A 578 15.25 -10.87 22.18
CA ARG A 578 14.49 -9.64 21.92
C ARG A 578 12.99 -9.89 22.06
N ILE A 579 12.55 -11.08 21.66
CA ILE A 579 11.14 -11.50 21.77
C ILE A 579 10.87 -12.30 23.04
N SER A 580 11.87 -12.52 23.91
CA SER A 580 11.71 -13.33 25.12
C SER A 580 10.71 -12.77 26.13
N GLY A 581 10.54 -11.44 26.13
CA GLY A 581 9.50 -10.77 26.92
C GLY A 581 8.07 -10.97 26.37
N ASN A 582 7.93 -11.50 25.15
CA ASN A 582 6.68 -11.78 24.49
C ASN A 582 6.56 -13.30 24.28
N THR A 583 5.95 -13.98 25.25
CA THR A 583 5.84 -15.45 25.25
C THR A 583 5.09 -15.99 24.04
N VAL A 584 4.16 -15.21 23.50
CA VAL A 584 3.35 -15.59 22.33
C VAL A 584 4.21 -15.56 21.07
N MET A 585 4.96 -14.49 20.83
CA MET A 585 5.91 -14.40 19.71
C MET A 585 7.06 -15.41 19.83
N LEU A 586 7.54 -15.65 21.05
CA LEU A 586 8.55 -16.67 21.30
C LEU A 586 8.01 -18.07 21.00
N GLY A 587 6.76 -18.36 21.36
CA GLY A 587 6.07 -19.62 21.08
C GLY A 587 5.89 -19.83 19.58
N PHE A 588 5.31 -18.83 18.90
CA PHE A 588 5.18 -18.77 17.45
C PHE A 588 6.50 -19.00 16.74
N GLY A 589 7.54 -18.27 17.13
CA GLY A 589 8.86 -18.42 16.54
C GLY A 589 9.32 -19.86 16.71
N LEU A 590 9.33 -20.35 17.96
CA LEU A 590 9.77 -21.70 18.27
C LEU A 590 9.04 -22.76 17.43
N GLU A 591 7.71 -22.70 17.34
CA GLU A 591 6.89 -23.59 16.52
C GLU A 591 7.35 -23.60 15.07
N TYR A 592 7.47 -22.40 14.47
CA TYR A 592 7.88 -22.25 13.08
C TYR A 592 9.29 -22.80 12.83
N PHE A 593 10.28 -22.44 13.65
CA PHE A 593 11.67 -22.86 13.45
C PHE A 593 11.88 -24.34 13.69
N VAL A 594 11.28 -24.89 14.74
CA VAL A 594 11.37 -26.32 15.02
C VAL A 594 10.75 -27.11 13.86
N THR A 595 9.62 -26.65 13.34
CA THR A 595 8.97 -27.29 12.19
C THR A 595 9.83 -27.23 10.93
N GLN A 596 10.43 -26.07 10.64
CA GLN A 596 11.36 -25.90 9.51
C GLN A 596 12.62 -26.77 9.65
N GLU A 597 13.26 -26.76 10.82
CA GLU A 597 14.45 -27.58 11.07
C GLU A 597 14.12 -29.06 11.02
N LEU A 598 12.97 -29.48 11.57
CA LEU A 598 12.51 -30.85 11.48
C LEU A 598 12.34 -31.29 10.02
N GLY A 599 11.79 -30.43 9.15
CA GLY A 599 11.71 -30.68 7.72
C GLY A 599 13.08 -30.81 7.07
N ARG A 600 14.04 -29.95 7.46
CA ARG A 600 15.38 -29.89 6.89
C ARG A 600 16.27 -31.07 7.29
N ILE A 601 16.35 -31.38 8.58
CA ILE A 601 17.29 -32.37 9.13
C ILE A 601 16.65 -33.69 9.57
N GLY A 602 15.32 -33.73 9.70
CA GLY A 602 14.60 -34.87 10.26
C GLY A 602 14.83 -35.01 11.77
N LEU A 603 14.44 -36.18 12.30
CA LEU A 603 14.64 -36.55 13.70
C LEU A 603 14.79 -38.06 13.81
N GLU A 604 15.89 -38.54 14.38
CA GLU A 604 16.07 -39.96 14.67
C GLU A 604 16.24 -40.17 16.17
N LEU A 605 15.32 -40.93 16.77
CA LEU A 605 15.36 -41.35 18.16
C LEU A 605 15.45 -42.87 18.19
N SER A 606 16.61 -43.36 18.63
CA SER A 606 16.78 -44.76 19.02
C SER A 606 16.72 -44.84 20.54
N THR A 607 15.61 -45.36 21.07
CA THR A 607 15.51 -45.79 22.47
C THR A 607 15.52 -47.31 22.53
N GLU A 608 15.93 -47.88 23.67
CA GLU A 608 16.29 -49.31 23.83
C GLU A 608 15.23 -50.33 23.36
N GLN A 609 13.98 -49.91 23.10
CA GLN A 609 12.94 -50.80 22.58
C GLN A 609 12.12 -50.26 21.39
N LYS A 610 12.22 -48.98 21.02
CA LYS A 610 11.38 -48.38 19.95
C LYS A 610 12.13 -47.26 19.20
N LYS A 611 12.01 -47.25 17.87
CA LYS A 611 12.63 -46.27 16.97
C LYS A 611 11.59 -45.31 16.41
N LEU A 612 11.80 -44.01 16.58
CA LEU A 612 11.12 -42.96 15.81
C LEU A 612 12.13 -42.41 14.80
N LYS A 613 11.76 -42.35 13.53
CA LYS A 613 12.60 -41.78 12.47
C LYS A 613 11.79 -40.89 11.53
N ILE A 614 11.85 -39.60 11.76
CA ILE A 614 11.37 -38.61 10.81
C ILE A 614 12.51 -38.34 9.82
N PRO A 615 12.34 -38.64 8.53
CA PRO A 615 13.39 -38.40 7.54
C PRO A 615 13.65 -36.90 7.33
N ALA A 616 14.87 -36.58 6.88
CA ALA A 616 15.25 -35.25 6.43
C ALA A 616 14.64 -34.95 5.04
N GLY A 617 14.56 -33.66 4.70
CA GLY A 617 14.10 -33.19 3.39
C GLY A 617 12.60 -33.33 3.17
N LEU A 618 11.80 -33.34 4.23
CA LEU A 618 10.34 -33.37 4.11
C LEU A 618 9.81 -31.98 3.71
N PRO A 619 8.93 -31.89 2.69
CA PRO A 619 8.29 -30.64 2.35
C PRO A 619 7.32 -30.22 3.45
N LEU A 620 7.20 -28.90 3.65
CA LEU A 620 6.16 -28.33 4.51
C LEU A 620 4.90 -28.12 3.68
N ILE A 621 3.76 -28.61 4.18
CA ILE A 621 2.48 -28.61 3.49
C ILE A 621 1.46 -27.91 4.36
N SER A 622 0.92 -26.78 3.89
CA SER A 622 -0.07 -26.03 4.66
C SER A 622 -1.44 -26.70 4.63
N LEU A 623 -2.10 -26.73 5.78
CA LEU A 623 -3.50 -27.15 5.90
C LEU A 623 -4.41 -25.92 6.00
N PRO A 624 -5.50 -25.88 5.22
CA PRO A 624 -6.47 -24.80 5.31
C PRO A 624 -7.13 -24.70 6.69
N ARG A 625 -7.83 -23.58 6.92
CA ARG A 625 -8.47 -23.21 8.20
C ARG A 625 -9.28 -24.37 8.79
N GLY A 626 -9.10 -24.65 10.08
CA GLY A 626 -9.64 -25.81 10.79
C GLY A 626 -8.76 -27.06 10.81
N GLY A 627 -7.56 -27.02 10.20
CA GLY A 627 -6.53 -28.06 10.36
C GLY A 627 -6.89 -29.42 9.76
N ARG A 628 -7.88 -29.48 8.85
CA ARG A 628 -8.41 -30.74 8.33
C ARG A 628 -7.70 -31.16 7.04
N PRO A 629 -7.08 -32.35 6.98
CA PRO A 629 -6.57 -32.88 5.72
C PRO A 629 -7.72 -33.47 4.89
N GLU A 630 -7.82 -33.08 3.61
CA GLU A 630 -8.80 -33.67 2.67
C GLU A 630 -8.26 -34.98 2.06
N SER A 631 -7.00 -34.98 1.63
CA SER A 631 -6.31 -36.18 1.14
C SER A 631 -4.80 -36.04 1.36
N ILE A 632 -4.17 -37.13 1.78
CA ILE A 632 -2.73 -37.18 2.04
C ILE A 632 -2.09 -38.18 1.10
N ILE A 633 -1.45 -37.65 0.05
CA ILE A 633 -0.90 -38.45 -1.05
C ILE A 633 0.63 -38.56 -1.02
N GLN A 634 1.32 -37.73 -0.22
CA GLN A 634 2.78 -37.63 -0.21
C GLN A 634 3.35 -37.47 1.20
N SER A 635 4.64 -37.83 1.38
CA SER A 635 5.32 -37.58 2.65
C SER A 635 5.52 -36.07 2.83
N GLY A 636 5.33 -35.58 4.05
CA GLY A 636 5.50 -34.16 4.37
C GLY A 636 5.20 -33.83 5.81
N ILE A 637 5.47 -32.57 6.17
CA ILE A 637 5.10 -31.98 7.45
C ILE A 637 3.92 -31.07 7.22
N TYR A 638 2.76 -31.47 7.72
CA TYR A 638 1.50 -30.77 7.52
C TYR A 638 1.26 -29.77 8.65
N ILE A 639 1.08 -28.50 8.31
CA ILE A 639 1.05 -27.38 9.26
C ILE A 639 -0.30 -26.67 9.17
N PRO A 640 -1.13 -26.63 10.23
CA PRO A 640 -2.33 -25.80 10.27
C PRO A 640 -2.03 -24.32 10.01
N TRP A 641 -2.93 -23.61 9.32
CA TRP A 641 -2.84 -22.14 9.18
C TRP A 641 -3.04 -21.38 10.49
N GLU A 642 -3.66 -22.01 11.48
CA GLU A 642 -3.95 -21.41 12.77
C GLU A 642 -2.74 -21.57 13.69
N TYR A 643 -2.18 -20.45 14.14
CA TYR A 643 -1.18 -20.47 15.21
C TYR A 643 -1.81 -21.02 16.50
N ASN A 644 -1.07 -21.88 17.23
CA ASN A 644 -1.56 -22.58 18.41
C ASN A 644 -2.85 -23.35 18.13
N HIS A 645 -2.85 -24.13 17.04
CA HIS A 645 -3.97 -24.98 16.67
C HIS A 645 -4.34 -25.92 17.83
N ARG A 646 -5.64 -26.16 18.02
CA ARG A 646 -6.24 -26.71 19.25
C ARG A 646 -5.57 -27.95 19.85
N CYS A 647 -4.94 -28.78 19.03
CA CYS A 647 -4.46 -30.10 19.42
C CYS A 647 -2.96 -30.31 19.18
N VAL A 648 -2.38 -29.75 18.11
CA VAL A 648 -0.98 -29.96 17.68
C VAL A 648 -0.55 -28.83 16.75
N ASP A 649 0.75 -28.56 16.67
CA ASP A 649 1.30 -27.48 15.82
C ASP A 649 1.64 -27.97 14.41
N CYS A 650 1.96 -29.25 14.25
CA CYS A 650 2.07 -29.89 12.93
C CYS A 650 1.89 -31.41 13.02
N VAL A 651 1.69 -32.05 11.88
CA VAL A 651 1.63 -33.51 11.75
C VAL A 651 2.57 -33.97 10.64
N VAL A 652 3.53 -34.83 10.99
CA VAL A 652 4.39 -35.46 10.00
C VAL A 652 3.72 -36.72 9.49
N VAL A 653 3.62 -36.84 8.17
CA VAL A 653 3.24 -38.08 7.51
C VAL A 653 4.40 -38.57 6.67
N HIS A 654 4.87 -39.78 6.92
CA HIS A 654 5.93 -40.41 6.14
C HIS A 654 5.47 -41.75 5.57
N PHE A 655 5.58 -41.89 4.25
CA PHE A 655 5.34 -43.12 3.53
C PHE A 655 6.64 -43.89 3.36
N ASP A 656 6.83 -44.96 4.14
CA ASP A 656 7.92 -45.91 3.94
C ASP A 656 7.50 -46.97 2.92
N GLU A 657 7.87 -46.72 1.67
CA GLU A 657 7.56 -47.61 0.55
C GLU A 657 8.18 -49.01 0.68
N LYS A 658 9.33 -49.12 1.36
CA LYS A 658 10.06 -50.39 1.54
C LYS A 658 9.37 -51.25 2.59
N ALA A 659 8.99 -50.65 3.71
CA ALA A 659 8.30 -51.35 4.79
C ALA A 659 6.78 -51.48 4.56
N LYS A 660 6.23 -50.80 3.55
CA LYS A 660 4.78 -50.64 3.32
C LYS A 660 4.08 -50.12 4.59
N LYS A 661 4.70 -49.12 5.21
CA LYS A 661 4.22 -48.50 6.45
C LYS A 661 4.04 -46.99 6.27
N ILE A 662 3.04 -46.45 6.95
CA ILE A 662 2.77 -45.02 7.03
C ILE A 662 2.95 -44.61 8.47
N TRP A 663 3.80 -43.63 8.70
CA TRP A 663 4.02 -43.08 10.04
C TRP A 663 3.30 -41.76 10.14
N VAL A 664 2.40 -41.66 11.11
CA VAL A 664 1.68 -40.44 11.42
C VAL A 664 2.15 -39.95 12.78
N VAL A 665 2.76 -38.78 12.77
CA VAL A 665 3.44 -38.21 13.93
C VAL A 665 2.90 -36.82 14.19
N PRO A 666 1.80 -36.67 14.95
CA PRO A 666 1.37 -35.38 15.45
C PRO A 666 2.39 -34.84 16.44
N ILE A 667 2.70 -33.55 16.34
CA ILE A 667 3.77 -32.89 17.06
C ILE A 667 3.22 -31.67 17.78
N GLN A 668 3.45 -31.63 19.10
CA GLN A 668 3.27 -30.44 19.92
C GLN A 668 4.63 -29.88 20.33
N ILE A 669 4.86 -28.63 20.01
CA ILE A 669 6.02 -27.81 20.34
C ILE A 669 5.59 -26.90 21.50
N SER A 670 6.43 -26.77 22.52
CA SER A 670 6.08 -25.91 23.65
C SER A 670 7.29 -25.30 24.33
N LEU A 671 7.12 -24.06 24.79
CA LEU A 671 8.10 -23.36 25.64
C LEU A 671 8.15 -23.94 27.07
N VAL A 672 7.10 -24.67 27.48
CA VAL A 672 6.99 -25.20 28.83
C VAL A 672 8.03 -26.31 29.05
N LYS A 673 8.82 -26.23 30.12
CA LYS A 673 9.92 -27.17 30.41
C LYS A 673 9.45 -28.57 30.82
N ARG A 674 8.18 -28.69 31.22
CA ARG A 674 7.56 -29.88 31.81
C ARG A 674 6.22 -30.13 31.12
N LYS A 675 6.06 -31.32 30.53
CA LYS A 675 4.83 -31.70 29.83
C LYS A 675 3.60 -31.57 30.73
N GLU A 676 3.74 -31.88 32.02
CA GLU A 676 2.66 -31.91 32.99
C GLU A 676 2.03 -30.54 33.27
N LEU A 677 2.68 -29.45 32.83
CA LEU A 677 2.19 -28.08 32.95
C LEU A 677 1.52 -27.56 31.67
N HIS A 678 1.44 -28.39 30.63
CA HIS A 678 0.76 -28.06 29.38
C HIS A 678 -0.63 -28.67 29.33
N SER A 679 -1.53 -28.13 28.48
CA SER A 679 -2.77 -28.82 28.12
C SER A 679 -2.46 -30.18 27.51
N ASP A 680 -3.32 -31.18 27.73
CA ASP A 680 -3.12 -32.54 27.20
C ASP A 680 -3.44 -32.64 25.70
N SER A 681 -2.60 -31.97 24.90
CA SER A 681 -2.64 -31.92 23.43
C SER A 681 -2.74 -33.31 22.80
N ARG A 682 -2.08 -34.29 23.41
CA ARG A 682 -2.13 -35.70 22.98
C ARG A 682 -3.54 -36.25 23.06
N THR A 683 -4.15 -36.18 24.25
CA THR A 683 -5.52 -36.65 24.45
C THR A 683 -6.49 -35.89 23.55
N LEU A 684 -6.35 -34.57 23.44
CA LEU A 684 -7.18 -33.74 22.56
C LEU A 684 -7.08 -34.18 21.08
N PHE A 685 -5.88 -34.47 20.59
CA PHE A 685 -5.69 -34.94 19.22
C PHE A 685 -6.36 -36.30 18.97
N PHE A 686 -6.14 -37.27 19.87
CA PHE A 686 -6.73 -38.61 19.75
C PHE A 686 -8.21 -38.68 20.15
N GLU A 687 -8.79 -37.60 20.65
CA GLU A 687 -10.24 -37.46 20.83
C GLU A 687 -10.92 -36.77 19.65
N ALA A 688 -10.27 -35.77 19.05
CA ALA A 688 -10.94 -34.85 18.13
C ALA A 688 -10.45 -34.92 16.68
N ASP A 689 -9.19 -35.28 16.43
CA ASP A 689 -8.54 -35.10 15.12
C ASP A 689 -8.08 -36.39 14.46
N TRP A 690 -7.66 -37.40 15.22
CA TRP A 690 -6.98 -38.59 14.64
C TRP A 690 -7.79 -39.31 13.56
N GLU A 691 -9.12 -39.38 13.69
CA GLU A 691 -9.98 -40.07 12.74
C GLU A 691 -10.01 -39.35 11.38
N LEU A 692 -9.96 -38.01 11.39
CA LEU A 692 -9.88 -37.21 10.16
C LEU A 692 -8.56 -37.50 9.42
N TRP A 693 -7.46 -37.56 10.16
CA TRP A 693 -6.15 -37.93 9.62
C TRP A 693 -6.13 -39.36 9.10
N HIS A 694 -6.72 -40.30 9.84
CA HIS A 694 -6.86 -41.68 9.41
C HIS A 694 -7.61 -41.78 8.07
N GLN A 695 -8.77 -41.12 7.96
CA GLN A 695 -9.59 -41.10 6.74
C GLN A 695 -8.85 -40.49 5.54
N ALA A 696 -8.11 -39.40 5.74
CA ALA A 696 -7.34 -38.74 4.68
C ALA A 696 -6.18 -39.59 4.14
N ILE A 697 -5.70 -40.57 4.91
CA ILE A 697 -4.58 -41.47 4.57
C ILE A 697 -5.07 -42.80 3.97
N LEU A 698 -6.28 -43.25 4.33
CA LEU A 698 -6.87 -44.55 3.98
C LEU A 698 -7.04 -44.83 2.47
N GLN A 699 -6.73 -43.87 1.59
CA GLN A 699 -6.72 -44.08 0.14
C GLN A 699 -5.68 -45.14 -0.30
N ARG A 700 -4.66 -45.46 0.52
CA ARG A 700 -3.66 -46.51 0.24
C ARG A 700 -3.98 -47.83 0.94
N ARG A 701 -4.83 -48.65 0.32
CA ARG A 701 -5.16 -50.01 0.80
C ARG A 701 -3.88 -50.86 0.91
N ASN A 702 -3.75 -51.66 1.97
CA ASN A 702 -2.64 -52.60 2.26
C ASN A 702 -1.36 -52.02 2.89
N TRP A 703 -1.37 -50.80 3.41
CA TRP A 703 -0.25 -50.26 4.18
C TRP A 703 -0.52 -50.32 5.68
N GLY A 704 0.50 -50.66 6.48
CA GLY A 704 0.41 -50.58 7.94
C GLY A 704 0.48 -49.12 8.41
N LEU A 705 -0.34 -48.75 9.40
CA LEU A 705 -0.35 -47.40 9.95
C LEU A 705 0.22 -47.42 11.37
N ASP A 706 1.31 -46.68 11.60
CA ASP A 706 1.94 -46.54 12.91
C ASP A 706 1.74 -45.10 13.41
N TRP A 707 1.11 -44.97 14.59
CA TRP A 707 0.88 -43.69 15.24
C TRP A 707 1.96 -43.41 16.29
N HIS A 708 2.50 -42.21 16.26
CA HIS A 708 3.40 -41.68 17.27
C HIS A 708 2.91 -40.31 17.68
N PHE A 709 3.13 -39.89 18.92
CA PHE A 709 2.90 -38.51 19.35
C PHE A 709 4.21 -37.94 19.88
N VAL A 710 4.58 -36.74 19.45
CA VAL A 710 5.86 -36.13 19.81
C VAL A 710 5.63 -34.80 20.52
N TRP A 711 6.14 -34.69 21.74
CA TRP A 711 6.34 -33.44 22.45
C TRP A 711 7.75 -32.92 22.18
N ILE A 712 7.87 -31.71 21.64
CA ILE A 712 9.13 -31.00 21.51
C ILE A 712 9.14 -29.87 22.54
N ILE A 713 9.88 -30.06 23.62
CA ILE A 713 9.88 -29.13 24.76
C ILE A 713 11.29 -28.75 25.18
N ASN A 714 11.45 -27.63 25.90
CA ASN A 714 12.75 -27.24 26.45
C ASN A 714 13.12 -28.07 27.70
N CYS A 715 13.45 -29.34 27.49
CA CYS A 715 13.85 -30.28 28.54
C CYS A 715 15.30 -30.78 28.36
N ARG A 716 15.84 -31.48 29.38
CA ARG A 716 17.24 -31.95 29.37
C ARG A 716 17.45 -33.31 28.70
N ARG A 717 16.41 -34.16 28.66
CA ARG A 717 16.53 -35.56 28.21
C ARG A 717 15.28 -36.00 27.47
N SER A 718 15.47 -36.77 26.41
CA SER A 718 14.37 -37.44 25.73
C SER A 718 13.77 -38.54 26.62
N ARG A 719 12.48 -38.80 26.47
CA ARG A 719 11.76 -39.92 27.11
C ARG A 719 10.79 -40.54 26.11
N SER A 720 10.47 -41.82 26.26
CA SER A 720 9.47 -42.47 25.41
C SER A 720 8.63 -43.42 26.24
N ILE A 721 7.32 -43.36 26.07
CA ILE A 721 6.33 -44.12 26.83
C ILE A 721 5.39 -44.77 25.81
N THR A 722 5.11 -46.05 26.00
CA THR A 722 4.07 -46.75 25.21
C THR A 722 2.76 -46.55 25.91
N ILE A 723 1.73 -46.15 25.16
CA ILE A 723 0.38 -45.99 25.71
C ILE A 723 -0.54 -46.95 24.99
N ASP A 724 -1.00 -47.96 25.74
CA ASP A 724 -2.09 -48.83 25.33
C ASP A 724 -3.39 -48.20 25.85
N GLU A 725 -4.15 -47.54 24.97
CA GLU A 725 -5.48 -46.99 25.31
C GLU A 725 -6.59 -48.01 25.02
N ALA A 726 -7.80 -47.77 25.57
CA ALA A 726 -9.00 -48.61 25.44
C ALA A 726 -9.46 -48.80 23.97
N ASP A 727 -10.38 -49.76 23.76
CA ASP A 727 -10.73 -50.41 22.46
C ASP A 727 -11.04 -49.50 21.25
N ASP A 728 -11.31 -48.20 21.42
CA ASP A 728 -11.74 -47.30 20.33
C ASP A 728 -10.65 -46.32 19.81
N ARG A 729 -9.43 -46.34 20.35
CA ARG A 729 -8.34 -45.42 19.93
C ARG A 729 -7.13 -46.17 19.36
N PRO A 730 -6.38 -45.58 18.40
CA PRO A 730 -5.21 -46.23 17.84
C PRO A 730 -4.10 -46.34 18.90
N ARG A 731 -3.44 -47.51 18.95
CA ARG A 731 -2.20 -47.68 19.71
C ARG A 731 -1.15 -46.70 19.19
N HIS A 732 -0.52 -45.97 20.11
CA HIS A 732 0.49 -44.99 19.75
C HIS A 732 1.67 -44.97 20.72
N LEU A 733 2.79 -44.45 20.24
CA LEU A 733 3.99 -44.21 21.04
C LEU A 733 4.13 -42.73 21.36
N GLU A 734 4.27 -42.40 22.62
CA GLU A 734 4.54 -41.03 23.02
C GLU A 734 6.04 -40.80 23.21
N HIS A 735 6.56 -39.75 22.58
CA HIS A 735 7.94 -39.32 22.70
C HIS A 735 8.00 -37.89 23.26
N VAL A 736 8.88 -37.67 24.23
CA VAL A 736 9.27 -36.33 24.68
C VAL A 736 10.68 -36.08 24.21
N VAL A 737 10.87 -34.99 23.47
CA VAL A 737 12.09 -34.67 22.73
C VAL A 737 12.55 -33.28 23.13
N PRO A 738 13.81 -33.12 23.56
CA PRO A 738 14.33 -31.81 23.88
C PRO A 738 14.62 -31.02 22.60
N VAL A 739 14.34 -29.71 22.59
CA VAL A 739 14.59 -28.84 21.42
C VAL A 739 16.02 -28.96 20.88
N VAL A 740 17.02 -29.17 21.75
CA VAL A 740 18.44 -29.36 21.36
C VAL A 740 18.67 -30.55 20.42
N LYS A 741 17.78 -31.54 20.39
CA LYS A 741 17.89 -32.69 19.47
C LYS A 741 17.48 -32.33 18.04
N ILE A 742 16.76 -31.23 17.86
CA ILE A 742 16.39 -30.68 16.55
C ILE A 742 17.31 -29.52 16.21
N SER A 743 17.54 -28.60 17.14
CA SER A 743 18.49 -27.51 16.97
C SER A 743 19.18 -27.17 18.27
N GLN A 744 20.48 -27.51 18.36
CA GLN A 744 21.34 -27.18 19.48
C GLN A 744 21.34 -25.67 19.75
N VAL A 745 21.41 -24.86 18.69
CA VAL A 745 21.50 -23.40 18.78
C VAL A 745 20.22 -22.78 19.39
N ILE A 746 19.06 -23.30 19.00
CA ILE A 746 17.78 -22.85 19.57
C ILE A 746 17.68 -23.28 21.04
N GLY A 747 17.97 -24.55 21.33
CA GLY A 747 17.85 -25.07 22.70
C GLY A 747 18.79 -24.37 23.69
N ASP A 748 20.01 -24.04 23.28
CA ASP A 748 20.96 -23.28 24.11
C ASP A 748 20.47 -21.86 24.37
N SER A 749 19.81 -21.24 23.40
CA SER A 749 19.27 -19.89 23.53
C SER A 749 18.05 -19.83 24.45
N LEU A 750 17.14 -20.80 24.34
CA LEU A 750 16.03 -20.96 25.29
C LEU A 750 16.51 -21.28 26.71
N THR A 751 17.61 -22.03 26.84
CA THR A 751 18.20 -22.33 28.15
C THR A 751 18.73 -21.06 28.80
N ARG A 752 19.46 -20.22 28.06
CA ARG A 752 19.98 -18.92 28.53
C ARG A 752 18.87 -17.99 29.01
N LEU A 753 17.77 -17.88 28.27
CA LEU A 753 16.60 -17.09 28.67
C LEU A 753 15.99 -17.51 29.99
N SER A 754 16.13 -18.77 30.34
CA SER A 754 15.53 -19.30 31.55
C SER A 754 16.41 -19.17 32.80
N MET A 755 17.62 -18.61 32.62
CA MET A 755 18.57 -18.29 33.68
C MET A 755 18.63 -16.78 33.98
N SER A 756 18.18 -15.95 33.03
CA SER A 756 17.90 -14.51 33.20
C SER A 756 16.53 -14.30 33.80
#